data_AF-C9LF10-F1
#
_entry.id   AF-C9LF10-F1
#
_cell.length_a   1.000
_cell.length_b   1.000
_cell.length_c   1.000
_cell.angle_alpha   90.00
_cell.angle_beta   90.00
_cell.angle_gamma   90.00
#
_symmetry.space_group_name_H-M   'P 1'
#
loop_
_entity.id
_entity.type
_entity.pdbx_description
1 polymer ?
#
loop_
_entity_poly.entity_id
_entity_poly.type
_entity_poly.pdbx_seq_one_letter_code
_entity_poly.pdbx_strand_id
1 'polypeptide(L)'
;MPHPSTLVRLCLTLLPLLLLQACRGDEILPDEPGATPGASSGETYAAGMYVLNEGNYGMNRSSLDYLDLSAPDGKAYYYRGVYAARNPHEVKELGDVGNDVQVVENQLWLVINASHKIVVCQADKGNKLAQIEVPNCRNVVFSGGFAYVSSFVGPLDPATRTPLGRVYKIDRRTFRKVDSVVVGSQPEEMAIASGQLLVANSGGYRAPLYDNTLSVIDLATFRVTSRLTVGLNPHRCRTDRYGQVWVTTRGNYADVPPRLYCLRPDAADAYRVAEVFDEAVSDLDLVGDSLYFIGVRWDAAGQVNHVDYGLFDVRTHRRLPTTLFDAPDLRSVKMPYGIKVNPRAKDFYIMDAKNFVASGELLHFHADGRFDWRVQAGDIPAHAAFVPRRAEIGPPPSQQTDSRYLQAVDEYVPAPGQFVNLLPAYASGDDARSMAAKCTAALANNARGLVSLGGYGGYLTFHFDHRVANIHGENDLYIAGNSFASADPQWAALGGASEPGIVMVSRDDNRNGLPDDQWYELRGSADEDSVGRVDYAYALHYTRTTEGAITWSDNRDNQGVVTNNAYHTQHYFPRWLTAPLHFSGTLLPPNRFLVGTGGGQWLGFFLRWGYVDNKPNNDRAANSFNIDDAVDAQRRPVRLDGIDFVRVYTATRQINAPLGESSTEVSGAEDLHPEASFRRFPRASKVRPMRAYH
;
A
#
# COMPACT_ATOMS: atom_id res chain seq x y z
N MET A 1 -55.79 -0.94 -1.96
CA MET A 1 -55.12 -0.44 -3.19
C MET A 1 -55.07 1.08 -3.07
N PRO A 2 -53.88 1.70 -3.16
CA PRO A 2 -53.19 1.89 -4.44
C PRO A 2 -51.69 1.48 -4.44
N HIS A 3 -51.09 1.55 -5.63
CA HIS A 3 -49.77 1.05 -6.05
C HIS A 3 -48.53 1.68 -5.37
N PRO A 4 -47.43 0.93 -5.16
CA PRO A 4 -46.16 1.45 -4.68
C PRO A 4 -45.20 1.72 -5.84
N SER A 5 -45.26 2.90 -6.45
CA SER A 5 -44.28 3.33 -7.47
C SER A 5 -43.67 4.70 -7.17
N THR A 6 -43.74 5.18 -5.92
CA THR A 6 -43.35 6.56 -5.57
C THR A 6 -42.50 6.69 -4.31
N LEU A 7 -42.03 5.58 -3.72
CA LEU A 7 -41.06 5.59 -2.60
C LEU A 7 -39.63 5.22 -3.02
N VAL A 8 -39.43 4.76 -4.27
CA VAL A 8 -38.11 4.34 -4.80
C VAL A 8 -37.37 5.49 -5.51
N ARG A 9 -37.98 6.67 -5.62
CA ARG A 9 -37.36 7.85 -6.29
C ARG A 9 -36.90 8.97 -5.36
N LEU A 10 -36.95 8.78 -4.04
CA LEU A 10 -36.51 9.78 -3.05
C LEU A 10 -35.26 9.38 -2.24
N CYS A 11 -34.59 8.29 -2.61
CA CYS A 11 -33.29 7.90 -2.00
C CYS A 11 -32.11 7.97 -2.99
N LEU A 12 -32.28 8.56 -4.18
CA LEU A 12 -31.27 8.59 -5.25
C LEU A 12 -30.79 10.01 -5.61
N THR A 13 -31.06 11.02 -4.80
CA THR A 13 -30.65 12.42 -5.07
C THR A 13 -29.99 13.15 -3.89
N LEU A 14 -29.52 12.42 -2.86
CA LEU A 14 -28.72 12.99 -1.75
C LEU A 14 -27.39 12.27 -1.51
N LEU A 15 -26.92 11.48 -2.49
CA LEU A 15 -25.67 10.73 -2.41
C LEU A 15 -24.42 11.35 -3.10
N PRO A 16 -24.28 12.69 -3.24
CA PRO A 16 -22.95 13.28 -3.44
C PRO A 16 -22.49 14.23 -2.32
N LEU A 17 -23.21 14.37 -1.19
CA LEU A 17 -22.90 15.34 -0.13
C LEU A 17 -22.43 14.75 1.21
N LEU A 18 -22.06 13.46 1.25
CA LEU A 18 -21.45 12.81 2.42
C LEU A 18 -20.01 12.31 2.17
N LEU A 19 -19.37 12.74 1.08
CA LEU A 19 -17.98 12.42 0.74
C LEU A 19 -16.93 13.28 1.48
N LEU A 20 -17.27 13.92 2.60
CA LEU A 20 -16.35 14.83 3.32
C LEU A 20 -16.02 14.43 4.77
N GLN A 21 -16.27 13.18 5.21
CA GLN A 21 -15.76 12.70 6.51
C GLN A 21 -15.28 11.26 6.49
N ALA A 22 -14.18 11.00 5.80
CA ALA A 22 -13.38 9.80 6.01
C ALA A 22 -11.89 10.02 5.71
N CYS A 23 -11.31 11.16 6.15
CA CYS A 23 -9.85 11.24 6.28
C CYS A 23 -9.46 10.52 7.56
N ARG A 24 -9.25 9.21 7.48
CA ARG A 24 -8.58 8.45 8.53
C ARG A 24 -7.09 8.79 8.49
N GLY A 25 -6.54 9.16 9.64
CA GLY A 25 -5.10 9.26 9.86
C GLY A 25 -4.53 7.85 9.94
N ASP A 26 -3.92 7.40 8.85
CA ASP A 26 -3.05 6.23 8.85
C ASP A 26 -1.61 6.73 8.92
N GLU A 27 -0.93 6.46 10.04
CA GLU A 27 0.52 6.56 10.15
C GLU A 27 1.13 5.54 9.19
N ILE A 28 1.61 6.03 8.05
CA ILE A 28 2.52 5.28 7.18
C ILE A 28 3.90 5.40 7.81
N LEU A 29 4.25 4.44 8.67
CA LEU A 29 5.64 4.25 9.07
C LEU A 29 6.42 3.74 7.83
N PRO A 30 7.60 4.30 7.51
CA PRO A 30 8.54 3.59 6.65
C PRO A 30 8.95 2.32 7.38
N ASP A 31 8.57 1.16 6.86
CA ASP A 31 9.32 -0.04 7.19
C ASP A 31 10.65 0.04 6.42
N GLU A 32 11.65 0.64 7.05
CA GLU A 32 12.98 0.01 7.03
C GLU A 32 12.78 -1.49 7.28
N PRO A 33 13.53 -2.40 6.63
CA PRO A 33 13.51 -3.80 7.01
C PRO A 33 13.93 -3.94 8.48
N GLY A 34 12.95 -3.88 9.38
CA GLY A 34 13.16 -4.04 10.80
C GLY A 34 13.51 -5.49 11.04
N ALA A 35 14.67 -5.73 11.67
CA ALA A 35 14.90 -7.02 12.30
C ALA A 35 13.69 -7.29 13.20
N THR A 36 12.99 -8.40 12.97
CA THR A 36 11.86 -8.75 13.82
C THR A 36 12.43 -9.03 15.22
N PRO A 37 12.09 -8.24 16.27
CA PRO A 37 12.78 -8.35 17.55
C PRO A 37 12.62 -9.76 18.13
N GLY A 38 13.71 -10.50 18.27
CA GLY A 38 13.74 -11.79 18.99
C GLY A 38 13.56 -13.07 18.17
N ALA A 39 13.29 -12.99 16.86
CA ALA A 39 13.00 -14.18 16.05
C ALA A 39 14.23 -15.09 15.87
N SER A 40 14.08 -16.39 16.14
CA SER A 40 15.05 -17.43 15.75
C SER A 40 14.45 -18.32 14.66
N SER A 41 15.13 -18.50 13.54
CA SER A 41 14.77 -19.50 12.53
C SER A 41 15.00 -20.91 13.09
N GLY A 42 13.95 -21.56 13.61
CA GLY A 42 13.99 -23.00 13.91
C GLY A 42 14.27 -23.84 12.66
N GLU A 43 14.42 -25.17 12.78
CA GLU A 43 14.70 -26.07 11.65
C GLU A 43 13.72 -25.86 10.48
N THR A 44 14.19 -25.26 9.39
CA THR A 44 13.35 -24.65 8.36
C THR A 44 12.88 -25.66 7.30
N TYR A 45 11.57 -25.92 7.26
CA TYR A 45 10.90 -26.38 6.03
C TYR A 45 10.66 -25.25 5.03
N ALA A 46 10.46 -24.05 5.55
CA ALA A 46 10.16 -22.85 4.79
C ALA A 46 11.24 -21.83 5.05
N ALA A 47 11.82 -21.31 3.98
CA ALA A 47 12.82 -20.25 4.04
C ALA A 47 12.19 -18.86 4.10
N GLY A 48 10.88 -18.76 3.86
CA GLY A 48 10.09 -17.56 4.11
C GLY A 48 8.62 -17.76 3.78
N MET A 49 7.85 -16.68 3.84
CA MET A 49 6.41 -16.67 3.65
C MET A 49 5.98 -15.38 2.95
N TYR A 50 5.24 -15.51 1.85
CA TYR A 50 4.53 -14.38 1.26
C TYR A 50 3.25 -14.10 2.03
N VAL A 51 2.94 -12.82 2.24
CA VAL A 51 1.68 -12.35 2.80
C VAL A 51 1.03 -11.44 1.78
N LEU A 52 -0.15 -11.83 1.30
CA LEU A 52 -0.95 -11.07 0.35
C LEU A 52 -1.99 -10.26 1.11
N ASN A 53 -1.94 -8.95 0.88
CA ASN A 53 -2.86 -7.96 1.43
C ASN A 53 -3.94 -7.68 0.39
N GLU A 54 -5.21 -7.78 0.78
CA GLU A 54 -6.31 -7.60 -0.17
C GLU A 54 -6.33 -6.17 -0.71
N GLY A 55 -6.13 -5.19 0.17
CA GLY A 55 -6.42 -3.79 -0.11
C GLY A 55 -7.92 -3.53 -0.18
N ASN A 56 -8.29 -2.25 -0.07
CA ASN A 56 -9.70 -1.85 -0.16
C ASN A 56 -10.24 -1.98 -1.57
N TYR A 57 -11.40 -2.64 -1.70
CA TYR A 57 -12.14 -2.73 -2.96
C TYR A 57 -12.33 -1.36 -3.61
N GLY A 58 -11.97 -1.25 -4.87
CA GLY A 58 -12.07 -0.03 -5.69
C GLY A 58 -10.91 0.94 -5.52
N MET A 59 -9.94 0.66 -4.63
CA MET A 59 -8.82 1.56 -4.34
C MET A 59 -7.50 1.15 -4.98
N ASN A 60 -7.43 -0.04 -5.61
CA ASN A 60 -6.22 -0.54 -6.27
C ASN A 60 -5.00 -0.63 -5.31
N ARG A 61 -5.25 -1.08 -4.06
CA ARG A 61 -4.26 -1.11 -2.95
C ARG A 61 -3.81 -2.51 -2.54
N SER A 62 -4.05 -3.54 -3.36
CA SER A 62 -3.48 -4.85 -3.07
C SER A 62 -1.96 -4.77 -3.09
N SER A 63 -1.32 -5.40 -2.10
CA SER A 63 0.14 -5.42 -1.97
C SER A 63 0.60 -6.81 -1.55
N LEU A 64 1.86 -7.11 -1.86
CA LEU A 64 2.51 -8.36 -1.50
C LEU A 64 3.67 -8.05 -0.58
N ASP A 65 3.69 -8.68 0.58
CA ASP A 65 4.78 -8.61 1.55
C ASP A 65 5.49 -9.97 1.62
N TYR A 66 6.69 -10.00 2.23
CA TYR A 66 7.49 -11.20 2.40
C TYR A 66 8.17 -11.23 3.78
N LEU A 67 7.97 -12.34 4.48
CA LEU A 67 8.69 -12.70 5.70
C LEU A 67 9.85 -13.64 5.34
N ASP A 68 11.09 -13.18 5.47
CA ASP A 68 12.28 -14.03 5.39
C ASP A 68 12.50 -14.74 6.72
N LEU A 69 12.57 -16.07 6.67
CA LEU A 69 12.84 -16.95 7.82
C LEU A 69 14.20 -17.66 7.68
N SER A 70 15.00 -17.25 6.69
CA SER A 70 16.25 -17.91 6.29
C SER A 70 17.47 -17.01 6.37
N ALA A 71 17.36 -15.88 7.06
CA ALA A 71 18.46 -14.94 7.15
C ALA A 71 19.70 -15.60 7.77
N PRO A 72 20.91 -15.32 7.25
CA PRO A 72 22.14 -15.97 7.72
C PRO A 72 22.46 -15.72 9.20
N ASP A 73 21.93 -14.64 9.79
CA ASP A 73 22.09 -14.31 11.20
C ASP A 73 21.06 -14.99 12.10
N GLY A 74 20.22 -15.86 11.53
CA GLY A 74 19.20 -16.64 12.24
C GLY A 74 17.94 -15.85 12.58
N LYS A 75 17.81 -14.60 12.13
CA LYS A 75 16.64 -13.75 12.40
C LYS A 75 15.56 -13.87 11.34
N ALA A 76 14.37 -13.39 11.69
CA ALA A 76 13.31 -13.12 10.73
C ALA A 76 13.33 -11.64 10.29
N TYR A 77 12.99 -11.40 9.04
CA TYR A 77 12.85 -10.05 8.46
C TYR A 77 11.56 -9.94 7.68
N TYR A 78 10.84 -8.85 7.88
CA TYR A 78 9.60 -8.58 7.15
C TYR A 78 9.81 -7.44 6.15
N TYR A 79 9.43 -7.69 4.90
CA TYR A 79 9.57 -6.75 3.79
C TYR A 79 8.19 -6.46 3.21
N ARG A 80 7.79 -5.20 3.16
CA ARG A 80 6.52 -4.77 2.57
C ARG A 80 6.66 -4.42 1.10
N GLY A 81 5.56 -4.58 0.35
CA GLY A 81 5.49 -4.10 -1.05
C GLY A 81 6.50 -4.76 -2.00
N VAL A 82 6.87 -6.01 -1.75
CA VAL A 82 7.93 -6.72 -2.49
C VAL A 82 7.60 -6.94 -3.97
N TYR A 83 6.31 -6.94 -4.36
CA TYR A 83 5.95 -7.05 -5.77
C TYR A 83 6.49 -5.87 -6.58
N ALA A 84 6.26 -4.64 -6.12
CA ALA A 84 6.75 -3.43 -6.81
C ALA A 84 8.28 -3.36 -6.78
N ALA A 85 8.90 -3.75 -5.66
CA ALA A 85 10.36 -3.78 -5.53
C ALA A 85 11.03 -4.77 -6.51
N ARG A 86 10.39 -5.92 -6.78
CA ARG A 86 10.92 -6.95 -7.69
C ARG A 86 10.55 -6.75 -9.15
N ASN A 87 9.61 -5.86 -9.43
CA ASN A 87 9.09 -5.63 -10.78
C ASN A 87 9.07 -4.12 -11.09
N PRO A 88 10.22 -3.42 -11.07
CA PRO A 88 10.27 -1.96 -11.18
C PRO A 88 9.82 -1.41 -12.55
N HIS A 89 9.76 -2.27 -13.58
CA HIS A 89 9.29 -1.93 -14.91
C HIS A 89 7.80 -2.22 -15.14
N GLU A 90 7.11 -2.79 -14.16
CA GLU A 90 5.67 -3.02 -14.19
C GLU A 90 4.93 -1.85 -13.54
N VAL A 91 3.62 -1.75 -13.80
CA VAL A 91 2.75 -0.86 -13.01
C VAL A 91 2.86 -1.28 -11.54
N LYS A 92 3.24 -0.34 -10.67
CA LYS A 92 3.59 -0.61 -9.27
C LYS A 92 2.45 -1.24 -8.48
N GLU A 93 1.19 -0.93 -8.80
CA GLU A 93 0.05 -1.50 -8.10
C GLU A 93 -0.15 -2.97 -8.54
N LEU A 94 -0.10 -3.88 -7.56
CA LEU A 94 -0.41 -5.30 -7.81
C LEU A 94 -1.84 -5.47 -8.32
N GLY A 95 -2.76 -4.64 -7.82
CA GLY A 95 -4.13 -4.52 -8.29
C GLY A 95 -5.10 -4.23 -7.15
N ASP A 96 -6.34 -4.69 -7.34
CA ASP A 96 -7.46 -4.47 -6.44
C ASP A 96 -8.00 -5.83 -5.94
N VAL A 97 -8.04 -5.98 -4.61
CA VAL A 97 -8.47 -7.18 -3.88
C VAL A 97 -7.61 -8.42 -4.20
N GLY A 98 -6.45 -8.52 -3.56
CA GLY A 98 -5.62 -9.73 -3.56
C GLY A 98 -6.28 -10.88 -2.78
N ASN A 99 -6.87 -11.83 -3.48
CA ASN A 99 -7.86 -12.77 -2.91
C ASN A 99 -7.31 -14.17 -2.60
N ASP A 100 -6.19 -14.57 -3.20
CA ASP A 100 -5.53 -15.84 -2.92
C ASP A 100 -4.06 -15.80 -3.32
N VAL A 101 -3.22 -16.49 -2.55
CA VAL A 101 -1.80 -16.67 -2.83
C VAL A 101 -1.40 -18.11 -2.59
N GLN A 102 -0.73 -18.71 -3.57
CA GLN A 102 -0.22 -20.06 -3.46
C GLN A 102 1.17 -20.18 -4.08
N VAL A 103 2.00 -21.04 -3.49
CA VAL A 103 3.31 -21.41 -4.03
C VAL A 103 3.26 -22.87 -4.46
N VAL A 104 3.58 -23.13 -5.72
CA VAL A 104 3.74 -24.48 -6.26
C VAL A 104 5.05 -24.58 -7.02
N GLU A 105 5.91 -25.51 -6.60
CA GLU A 105 7.31 -25.58 -7.07
C GLU A 105 8.03 -24.23 -6.88
N ASN A 106 8.41 -23.55 -7.96
CA ASN A 106 9.01 -22.21 -7.93
C ASN A 106 8.09 -21.14 -8.55
N GLN A 107 6.77 -21.38 -8.58
CA GLN A 107 5.78 -20.44 -9.10
C GLN A 107 4.93 -19.90 -7.94
N LEU A 108 4.96 -18.59 -7.74
CA LEU A 108 4.06 -17.84 -6.87
C LEU A 108 2.87 -17.38 -7.69
N TRP A 109 1.67 -17.82 -7.34
CA TRP A 109 0.42 -17.44 -8.00
C TRP A 109 -0.34 -16.47 -7.12
N LEU A 110 -0.58 -15.26 -7.63
CA LEU A 110 -1.30 -14.17 -6.96
C LEU A 110 -2.63 -13.96 -7.69
N VAL A 111 -3.75 -14.24 -7.04
CA VAL A 111 -5.09 -14.08 -7.61
C VAL A 111 -5.65 -12.71 -7.21
N ILE A 112 -5.83 -11.80 -8.17
CA ILE A 112 -6.22 -10.42 -7.92
C ILE A 112 -7.63 -10.18 -8.48
N ASN A 113 -8.61 -10.23 -7.58
CA ASN A 113 -10.02 -10.41 -7.88
C ASN A 113 -10.62 -9.28 -8.72
N ALA A 114 -10.67 -8.06 -8.18
CA ALA A 114 -11.29 -6.90 -8.82
C ALA A 114 -10.43 -6.35 -9.97
N SER A 115 -9.19 -6.81 -10.10
CA SER A 115 -8.35 -6.57 -11.30
C SER A 115 -8.47 -7.63 -12.39
N HIS A 116 -9.35 -8.63 -12.23
CA HIS A 116 -9.63 -9.64 -13.26
C HIS A 116 -8.37 -10.38 -13.76
N LYS A 117 -7.37 -10.58 -12.89
CA LYS A 117 -6.07 -11.11 -13.30
C LYS A 117 -5.44 -12.01 -12.25
N ILE A 118 -4.60 -12.90 -12.74
CA ILE A 118 -3.63 -13.65 -11.95
C ILE A 118 -2.25 -13.17 -12.35
N VAL A 119 -1.41 -12.85 -11.37
CA VAL A 119 0.00 -12.56 -11.59
C VAL A 119 0.80 -13.78 -11.13
N VAL A 120 1.65 -14.30 -12.00
CA VAL A 120 2.56 -15.40 -11.67
C VAL A 120 3.97 -14.85 -11.57
N CYS A 121 4.62 -15.07 -10.44
CA CYS A 121 6.01 -14.69 -10.20
C CYS A 121 6.89 -15.91 -9.95
N GLN A 122 8.20 -15.74 -10.07
CA GLN A 122 9.18 -16.71 -9.62
C GLN A 122 9.23 -16.66 -8.09
N ALA A 123 8.92 -17.76 -7.40
CA ALA A 123 8.73 -17.74 -5.95
C ALA A 123 10.01 -17.39 -5.16
N ASP A 124 11.18 -17.78 -5.67
CA ASP A 124 12.49 -17.50 -5.07
C ASP A 124 13.06 -16.10 -5.37
N LYS A 125 12.49 -15.35 -6.33
CA LYS A 125 13.00 -14.02 -6.73
C LYS A 125 11.97 -12.90 -6.72
N GLY A 126 10.69 -13.23 -6.77
CA GLY A 126 9.57 -12.27 -6.83
C GLY A 126 9.35 -11.64 -8.21
N ASN A 127 10.21 -11.93 -9.19
CA ASN A 127 10.09 -11.43 -10.56
C ASN A 127 8.87 -12.04 -11.26
N LYS A 128 8.08 -11.20 -11.93
CA LYS A 128 6.91 -11.59 -12.71
C LYS A 128 7.34 -12.47 -13.88
N LEU A 129 6.65 -13.60 -14.01
CA LEU A 129 6.78 -14.55 -15.11
C LEU A 129 5.64 -14.36 -16.14
N ALA A 130 4.42 -14.12 -15.65
CA ALA A 130 3.24 -13.99 -16.50
C ALA A 130 2.10 -13.23 -15.83
N GLN A 131 1.15 -12.80 -16.65
CA GLN A 131 -0.15 -12.30 -16.23
C GLN A 131 -1.23 -13.02 -17.02
N ILE A 132 -2.27 -13.50 -16.34
CA ILE A 132 -3.35 -14.28 -16.93
C ILE A 132 -4.67 -13.61 -16.61
N GLU A 133 -5.41 -13.23 -17.64
CA GLU A 133 -6.74 -12.62 -17.45
C GLU A 133 -7.77 -13.68 -17.08
N VAL A 134 -8.33 -13.55 -15.88
CA VAL A 134 -9.43 -14.37 -15.38
C VAL A 134 -10.44 -13.42 -14.70
N PRO A 135 -11.63 -13.24 -15.26
CA PRO A 135 -12.56 -12.24 -14.75
C PRO A 135 -13.02 -12.58 -13.34
N ASN A 136 -12.89 -11.65 -12.39
CA ASN A 136 -13.40 -11.77 -11.02
C ASN A 136 -13.00 -13.13 -10.40
N CYS A 137 -11.71 -13.44 -10.50
CA CYS A 137 -11.10 -14.69 -10.02
C CYS A 137 -11.06 -14.72 -8.50
N ARG A 138 -11.21 -15.90 -7.90
CA ARG A 138 -11.29 -16.07 -6.45
C ARG A 138 -10.12 -16.87 -5.90
N ASN A 139 -10.08 -18.18 -6.16
CA ASN A 139 -9.10 -19.08 -5.58
C ASN A 139 -8.43 -19.96 -6.63
N VAL A 140 -7.22 -20.43 -6.33
CA VAL A 140 -6.43 -21.31 -7.21
C VAL A 140 -6.02 -22.59 -6.50
N VAL A 141 -6.18 -23.73 -7.18
CA VAL A 141 -5.62 -25.03 -6.74
C VAL A 141 -4.90 -25.73 -7.88
N PHE A 142 -4.04 -26.69 -7.57
CA PHE A 142 -3.16 -27.32 -8.55
C PHE A 142 -3.33 -28.84 -8.58
N SER A 143 -3.30 -29.41 -9.79
CA SER A 143 -3.18 -30.86 -9.99
C SER A 143 -2.41 -31.15 -11.27
N GLY A 144 -1.34 -31.95 -11.16
CA GLY A 144 -0.42 -32.21 -12.26
C GLY A 144 0.14 -30.92 -12.86
N GLY A 145 0.10 -30.83 -14.20
CA GLY A 145 0.57 -29.66 -14.96
C GLY A 145 -0.40 -28.47 -15.00
N PHE A 146 -1.53 -28.52 -14.29
CA PHE A 146 -2.60 -27.53 -14.39
C PHE A 146 -2.88 -26.80 -13.09
N ALA A 147 -3.27 -25.53 -13.23
CA ALA A 147 -3.92 -24.72 -12.20
C ALA A 147 -5.42 -24.60 -12.52
N TYR A 148 -6.25 -24.65 -11.49
CA TYR A 148 -7.69 -24.51 -11.58
C TYR A 148 -8.11 -23.28 -10.79
N VAL A 149 -8.84 -22.37 -11.43
CA VAL A 149 -9.16 -21.06 -10.85
C VAL A 149 -10.65 -20.82 -10.86
N SER A 150 -11.24 -20.59 -9.69
CA SER A 150 -12.65 -20.23 -9.56
C SER A 150 -12.88 -18.77 -9.96
N SER A 151 -14.03 -18.49 -10.55
CA SER A 151 -14.44 -17.18 -11.04
C SER A 151 -15.93 -16.97 -10.85
N PHE A 152 -16.30 -15.78 -10.41
CA PHE A 152 -17.69 -15.38 -10.26
C PHE A 152 -18.40 -15.12 -11.61
N VAL A 153 -17.68 -15.15 -12.74
CA VAL A 153 -18.23 -14.82 -14.05
C VAL A 153 -18.47 -16.08 -14.88
N GLY A 154 -19.74 -16.31 -15.19
CA GLY A 154 -20.26 -17.39 -16.03
C GLY A 154 -21.56 -17.01 -16.72
N PRO A 155 -22.16 -17.94 -17.49
CA PRO A 155 -23.44 -17.69 -18.16
C PRO A 155 -24.57 -17.48 -17.16
N LEU A 156 -25.65 -16.85 -17.58
CA LEU A 156 -26.88 -16.80 -16.79
C LEU A 156 -27.51 -18.19 -16.72
N ASP A 157 -27.92 -18.60 -15.53
CA ASP A 157 -28.80 -19.74 -15.34
C ASP A 157 -30.15 -19.44 -16.04
N PRO A 158 -30.59 -20.26 -17.01
CA PRO A 158 -31.86 -20.02 -17.71
C PRO A 158 -33.09 -20.06 -16.80
N ALA A 159 -33.05 -20.84 -15.71
CA ALA A 159 -34.17 -21.01 -14.80
C ALA A 159 -34.30 -19.84 -13.81
N THR A 160 -33.18 -19.37 -13.26
CA THR A 160 -33.18 -18.32 -12.22
C THR A 160 -32.81 -16.94 -12.75
N ARG A 161 -32.28 -16.86 -13.98
CA ARG A 161 -31.68 -15.67 -14.60
C ARG A 161 -30.56 -15.03 -13.77
N THR A 162 -29.90 -15.81 -12.92
CA THR A 162 -28.77 -15.33 -12.12
C THR A 162 -27.44 -15.75 -12.73
N PRO A 163 -26.39 -14.91 -12.69
CA PRO A 163 -25.06 -15.30 -13.13
C PRO A 163 -24.54 -16.53 -12.39
N LEU A 164 -24.15 -17.57 -13.13
CA LEU A 164 -23.39 -18.70 -12.62
C LEU A 164 -21.90 -18.36 -12.57
N GLY A 165 -21.12 -19.18 -11.88
CA GLY A 165 -19.67 -19.09 -11.89
C GLY A 165 -19.02 -20.07 -12.86
N ARG A 166 -17.69 -20.02 -12.89
CA ARG A 166 -16.84 -20.92 -13.69
C ARG A 166 -15.59 -21.34 -12.94
N VAL A 167 -15.03 -22.47 -13.37
CA VAL A 167 -13.65 -22.84 -13.07
C VAL A 167 -12.86 -22.86 -14.38
N TYR A 168 -11.75 -22.13 -14.42
CA TYR A 168 -10.81 -22.12 -15.54
C TYR A 168 -9.69 -23.12 -15.30
N LYS A 169 -9.33 -23.90 -16.33
CA LYS A 169 -8.15 -24.76 -16.34
C LYS A 169 -7.03 -24.05 -17.08
N ILE A 170 -5.89 -23.90 -16.43
CA ILE A 170 -4.73 -23.16 -16.93
C ILE A 170 -3.53 -24.10 -16.98
N ASP A 171 -2.84 -24.15 -18.10
CA ASP A 171 -1.57 -24.86 -18.24
C ASP A 171 -0.46 -24.07 -17.54
N ARG A 172 0.20 -24.67 -16.53
CA ARG A 172 1.19 -23.99 -15.68
C ARG A 172 2.53 -23.71 -16.37
N ARG A 173 2.78 -24.31 -17.54
CA ARG A 173 4.02 -24.11 -18.30
C ARG A 173 3.87 -22.96 -19.29
N THR A 174 2.70 -22.85 -19.91
CA THR A 174 2.40 -21.86 -20.95
C THR A 174 1.61 -20.67 -20.43
N PHE A 175 1.05 -20.76 -19.21
CA PHE A 175 0.18 -19.76 -18.58
C PHE A 175 -1.08 -19.43 -19.40
N ARG A 176 -1.53 -20.37 -20.24
CA ARG A 176 -2.72 -20.21 -21.08
C ARG A 176 -3.92 -20.93 -20.47
N LYS A 177 -5.09 -20.29 -20.53
CA LYS A 177 -6.39 -20.94 -20.29
C LYS A 177 -6.59 -21.99 -21.39
N VAL A 178 -6.72 -23.25 -21.00
CA VAL A 178 -6.89 -24.39 -21.93
C VAL A 178 -8.29 -24.96 -21.92
N ASP A 179 -9.04 -24.77 -20.83
CA ASP A 179 -10.43 -25.20 -20.74
C ASP A 179 -11.17 -24.42 -19.64
N SER A 180 -12.49 -24.58 -19.56
CA SER A 180 -13.32 -24.00 -18.51
C SER A 180 -14.64 -24.75 -18.36
N VAL A 181 -15.15 -24.83 -17.13
CA VAL A 181 -16.42 -25.49 -16.83
C VAL A 181 -17.32 -24.57 -15.99
N VAL A 182 -18.63 -24.60 -16.26
CA VAL A 182 -19.64 -23.82 -15.52
C VAL A 182 -19.97 -24.55 -14.22
N VAL A 183 -20.07 -23.80 -13.12
CA VAL A 183 -20.39 -24.30 -11.78
C VAL A 183 -21.54 -23.48 -11.17
N GLY A 184 -21.84 -23.68 -9.88
CA GLY A 184 -22.86 -22.89 -9.18
C GLY A 184 -22.49 -21.40 -9.04
N SER A 185 -23.32 -20.66 -8.32
CA SER A 185 -23.18 -19.20 -8.25
C SER A 185 -22.02 -18.79 -7.36
N GLN A 186 -21.24 -17.79 -7.82
CA GLN A 186 -20.16 -17.15 -7.07
C GLN A 186 -19.27 -18.18 -6.34
N PRO A 187 -18.55 -19.03 -7.08
CA PRO A 187 -17.71 -20.08 -6.51
C PRO A 187 -16.52 -19.46 -5.77
N GLU A 188 -16.32 -19.89 -4.53
CA GLU A 188 -15.21 -19.52 -3.66
C GLU A 188 -14.09 -20.55 -3.81
N GLU A 189 -13.63 -21.13 -2.69
CA GLU A 189 -12.50 -22.01 -2.66
C GLU A 189 -12.83 -23.41 -3.20
N MET A 190 -11.78 -24.12 -3.58
CA MET A 190 -11.86 -25.45 -4.16
C MET A 190 -10.91 -26.40 -3.44
N ALA A 191 -11.23 -27.69 -3.46
CA ALA A 191 -10.36 -28.74 -2.94
C ALA A 191 -10.29 -29.90 -3.94
N ILE A 192 -9.11 -30.51 -4.05
CA ILE A 192 -8.89 -31.68 -4.90
C ILE A 192 -8.76 -32.90 -4.01
N ALA A 193 -9.55 -33.94 -4.29
CA ALA A 193 -9.48 -35.21 -3.58
C ALA A 193 -9.95 -36.34 -4.51
N SER A 194 -9.25 -37.48 -4.47
CA SER A 194 -9.57 -38.68 -5.27
C SER A 194 -9.83 -38.40 -6.77
N GLY A 195 -9.02 -37.55 -7.40
CA GLY A 195 -9.17 -37.21 -8.83
C GLY A 195 -10.34 -36.27 -9.14
N GLN A 196 -11.04 -35.77 -8.13
CA GLN A 196 -12.16 -34.83 -8.27
C GLN A 196 -11.78 -33.46 -7.73
N LEU A 197 -12.38 -32.41 -8.30
CA LEU A 197 -12.30 -31.03 -7.85
C LEU A 197 -13.67 -30.63 -7.31
N LEU A 198 -13.74 -30.37 -6.00
CA LEU A 198 -14.93 -29.90 -5.31
C LEU A 198 -14.87 -28.37 -5.19
N VAL A 199 -15.94 -27.69 -5.61
CA VAL A 199 -15.98 -26.22 -5.73
C VAL A 199 -17.10 -25.66 -4.85
N ALA A 200 -16.77 -24.82 -3.87
CA ALA A 200 -17.74 -24.19 -2.98
C ALA A 200 -18.55 -23.11 -3.69
N ASN A 201 -19.82 -23.37 -4.00
CA ASN A 201 -20.71 -22.38 -4.59
C ASN A 201 -21.36 -21.56 -3.48
N SER A 202 -20.87 -20.35 -3.25
CA SER A 202 -21.28 -19.50 -2.13
C SER A 202 -22.58 -18.74 -2.42
N GLY A 203 -22.66 -18.07 -3.56
CA GLY A 203 -23.68 -17.04 -3.78
C GLY A 203 -23.58 -15.87 -2.78
N GLY A 204 -22.40 -15.63 -2.18
CA GLY A 204 -22.19 -14.74 -1.03
C GLY A 204 -22.63 -13.28 -1.21
N TYR A 205 -22.70 -12.78 -2.45
CA TYR A 205 -23.20 -11.43 -2.78
C TYR A 205 -24.64 -11.45 -3.30
N ARG A 206 -25.37 -12.54 -3.11
CA ARG A 206 -26.77 -12.71 -3.57
C ARG A 206 -27.78 -12.67 -2.43
N ALA A 207 -27.42 -12.08 -1.29
CA ALA A 207 -28.29 -11.99 -0.12
C ALA A 207 -29.73 -11.57 -0.50
N PRO A 208 -30.77 -12.26 0.02
CA PRO A 208 -30.74 -13.40 0.93
C PRO A 208 -30.62 -14.79 0.23
N LEU A 209 -30.47 -14.82 -1.09
CA LEU A 209 -30.48 -16.04 -1.92
C LEU A 209 -29.08 -16.64 -2.10
N TYR A 210 -28.45 -17.01 -0.99
CA TYR A 210 -27.18 -17.72 -0.98
C TYR A 210 -27.30 -19.12 -1.61
N ASP A 211 -26.20 -19.63 -2.14
CA ASP A 211 -26.09 -21.00 -2.61
C ASP A 211 -25.64 -21.90 -1.44
N ASN A 212 -25.82 -23.22 -1.55
CA ASN A 212 -25.56 -24.18 -0.48
C ASN A 212 -24.96 -25.48 -1.00
N THR A 213 -24.13 -25.39 -2.05
CA THR A 213 -23.69 -26.58 -2.76
C THR A 213 -22.21 -26.58 -3.08
N LEU A 214 -21.68 -27.78 -3.29
CA LEU A 214 -20.41 -28.01 -3.95
C LEU A 214 -20.65 -28.56 -5.35
N SER A 215 -20.04 -27.96 -6.36
CA SER A 215 -19.94 -28.59 -7.68
C SER A 215 -18.78 -29.58 -7.67
N VAL A 216 -19.03 -30.82 -8.11
CA VAL A 216 -18.00 -31.87 -8.21
C VAL A 216 -17.61 -32.02 -9.67
N ILE A 217 -16.34 -31.77 -9.97
CA ILE A 217 -15.76 -31.87 -11.32
C ILE A 217 -14.82 -33.07 -11.35
N ASP A 218 -14.99 -33.95 -12.32
CA ASP A 218 -13.99 -34.99 -12.61
C ASP A 218 -12.78 -34.36 -13.33
N LEU A 219 -11.57 -34.51 -12.79
CA LEU A 219 -10.38 -33.85 -13.36
C LEU A 219 -9.94 -34.47 -14.69
N ALA A 220 -10.25 -35.74 -14.93
CA ALA A 220 -9.85 -36.44 -16.15
C ALA A 220 -10.63 -35.91 -17.36
N THR A 221 -11.95 -35.79 -17.25
CA THR A 221 -12.83 -35.28 -18.30
C THR A 221 -13.06 -33.77 -18.23
N PHE A 222 -12.71 -33.16 -17.10
CA PHE A 222 -12.96 -31.75 -16.76
C PHE A 222 -14.43 -31.33 -16.89
N ARG A 223 -15.33 -32.20 -16.44
CA ARG A 223 -16.78 -31.99 -16.47
C ARG A 223 -17.37 -32.09 -15.07
N VAL A 224 -18.40 -31.26 -14.81
CA VAL A 224 -19.21 -31.42 -13.60
C VAL A 224 -19.95 -32.75 -13.68
N THR A 225 -19.73 -33.62 -12.69
CA THR A 225 -20.36 -34.94 -12.59
C THR A 225 -21.54 -34.95 -11.62
N SER A 226 -21.49 -34.11 -10.59
CA SER A 226 -22.55 -34.01 -9.59
C SER A 226 -22.52 -32.69 -8.84
N ARG A 227 -23.56 -32.47 -8.03
CA ARG A 227 -23.67 -31.34 -7.11
C ARG A 227 -24.07 -31.88 -5.74
N LEU A 228 -23.31 -31.53 -4.71
CA LEU A 228 -23.54 -31.97 -3.33
C LEU A 228 -24.09 -30.81 -2.52
N THR A 229 -25.16 -31.05 -1.76
CA THR A 229 -25.71 -30.04 -0.83
C THR A 229 -24.93 -30.03 0.49
N VAL A 230 -24.59 -28.83 0.96
CA VAL A 230 -23.95 -28.53 2.25
C VAL A 230 -24.74 -27.41 2.97
N GLY A 231 -24.13 -26.66 3.88
CA GLY A 231 -24.75 -25.47 4.48
C GLY A 231 -24.74 -24.23 3.57
N LEU A 232 -25.51 -23.21 3.94
CA LEU A 232 -25.59 -21.95 3.18
C LEU A 232 -24.26 -21.20 3.15
N ASN A 233 -23.94 -20.62 1.99
CA ASN A 233 -22.76 -19.79 1.78
C ASN A 233 -21.45 -20.55 2.10
N PRO A 234 -21.17 -21.68 1.44
CA PRO A 234 -19.91 -22.39 1.59
C PRO A 234 -18.73 -21.53 1.13
N HIS A 235 -17.61 -21.59 1.85
CA HIS A 235 -16.48 -20.68 1.67
C HIS A 235 -15.15 -21.42 1.51
N ARG A 236 -14.55 -21.92 2.61
CA ARG A 236 -13.24 -22.58 2.57
C ARG A 236 -13.38 -24.06 2.31
N CYS A 237 -12.40 -24.64 1.62
CA CYS A 237 -12.30 -26.06 1.30
C CYS A 237 -10.86 -26.57 1.46
N ARG A 238 -10.62 -27.58 2.30
CA ARG A 238 -9.30 -28.26 2.41
C ARG A 238 -9.44 -29.76 2.30
N THR A 239 -8.51 -30.40 1.59
CA THR A 239 -8.38 -31.86 1.60
C THR A 239 -7.37 -32.27 2.65
N ASP A 240 -7.70 -33.27 3.47
CA ASP A 240 -6.74 -33.89 4.39
C ASP A 240 -6.04 -35.12 3.80
N ARG A 241 -5.07 -35.66 4.53
CA ARG A 241 -4.27 -36.81 4.09
C ARG A 241 -5.06 -38.12 3.98
N TYR A 242 -6.28 -38.17 4.52
CA TYR A 242 -7.17 -39.34 4.48
C TYR A 242 -8.17 -39.26 3.32
N GLY A 243 -8.07 -38.23 2.47
CA GLY A 243 -8.98 -38.00 1.35
C GLY A 243 -10.32 -37.39 1.77
N GLN A 244 -10.43 -36.87 2.99
CA GLN A 244 -11.62 -36.16 3.46
C GLN A 244 -11.52 -34.69 3.04
N VAL A 245 -12.66 -34.06 2.79
CA VAL A 245 -12.74 -32.64 2.42
C VAL A 245 -13.46 -31.88 3.52
N TRP A 246 -12.78 -30.91 4.11
CA TRP A 246 -13.29 -30.03 5.15
C TRP A 246 -13.79 -28.74 4.54
N VAL A 247 -15.05 -28.40 4.81
CA VAL A 247 -15.74 -27.27 4.20
C VAL A 247 -16.34 -26.36 5.26
N THR A 248 -16.10 -25.06 5.14
CA THR A 248 -16.72 -24.06 6.02
C THR A 248 -17.90 -23.41 5.33
N THR A 249 -18.89 -23.01 6.12
CA THR A 249 -20.04 -22.24 5.64
C THR A 249 -20.21 -20.99 6.48
N ARG A 250 -20.55 -19.85 5.86
CA ARG A 250 -20.77 -18.57 6.56
C ARG A 250 -22.19 -18.41 7.09
N GLY A 251 -23.12 -19.28 6.68
CA GLY A 251 -24.53 -19.16 7.02
C GLY A 251 -25.18 -17.99 6.28
N ASN A 252 -26.15 -17.32 6.91
CA ASN A 252 -26.91 -16.22 6.29
C ASN A 252 -26.79 -14.88 7.02
N TYR A 253 -25.90 -14.77 8.02
CA TYR A 253 -25.73 -13.59 8.89
C TYR A 253 -26.98 -13.21 9.70
N ALA A 254 -27.92 -14.15 9.84
CA ALA A 254 -29.15 -14.01 10.61
C ALA A 254 -29.39 -15.29 11.45
N ASP A 255 -30.36 -16.12 11.06
CA ASP A 255 -30.81 -17.30 11.80
C ASP A 255 -30.06 -18.60 11.47
N VAL A 256 -29.29 -18.64 10.38
CA VAL A 256 -28.46 -19.79 10.01
C VAL A 256 -27.00 -19.50 10.35
N PRO A 257 -26.43 -20.15 11.38
CA PRO A 257 -25.07 -19.89 11.82
C PRO A 257 -24.04 -20.51 10.86
N PRO A 258 -22.79 -19.99 10.88
CA PRO A 258 -21.66 -20.65 10.24
C PRO A 258 -21.36 -22.02 10.89
N ARG A 259 -20.82 -22.95 10.11
CA ARG A 259 -20.56 -24.35 10.50
C ARG A 259 -19.35 -24.93 9.77
N LEU A 260 -18.79 -26.01 10.32
CA LEU A 260 -17.77 -26.84 9.70
C LEU A 260 -18.38 -28.18 9.26
N TYR A 261 -18.02 -28.64 8.06
CA TYR A 261 -18.46 -29.90 7.47
C TYR A 261 -17.26 -30.77 7.14
N CYS A 262 -17.36 -32.08 7.39
CA CYS A 262 -16.41 -33.07 6.88
C CYS A 262 -17.12 -33.95 5.85
N LEU A 263 -16.53 -34.04 4.66
CA LEU A 263 -17.02 -34.82 3.55
C LEU A 263 -16.10 -36.01 3.30
N ARG A 264 -16.69 -37.17 2.99
CA ARG A 264 -15.97 -38.41 2.67
C ARG A 264 -16.53 -39.03 1.37
N PRO A 265 -15.68 -39.69 0.56
CA PRO A 265 -16.16 -40.49 -0.55
C PRO A 265 -16.87 -41.74 -0.03
N ASP A 266 -17.98 -42.12 -0.68
CA ASP A 266 -18.57 -43.45 -0.53
C ASP A 266 -17.76 -44.52 -1.30
N ALA A 267 -18.21 -45.78 -1.28
CA ALA A 267 -17.52 -46.88 -1.97
C ALA A 267 -17.46 -46.73 -3.51
N ALA A 268 -18.20 -45.77 -4.08
CA ALA A 268 -18.19 -45.44 -5.50
C ALA A 268 -17.46 -44.11 -5.78
N ASP A 269 -16.60 -43.67 -4.85
CA ASP A 269 -15.84 -42.42 -4.92
C ASP A 269 -16.71 -41.15 -5.02
N ALA A 270 -17.97 -41.22 -4.58
CA ALA A 270 -18.86 -40.06 -4.59
C ALA A 270 -18.90 -39.40 -3.20
N TYR A 271 -18.48 -38.13 -3.12
CA TYR A 271 -18.44 -37.40 -1.85
C TYR A 271 -19.83 -37.17 -1.25
N ARG A 272 -19.94 -37.35 0.07
CA ARG A 272 -21.11 -37.06 0.90
C ARG A 272 -20.69 -36.33 2.17
N VAL A 273 -21.61 -35.56 2.76
CA VAL A 273 -21.43 -35.02 4.11
C VAL A 273 -21.42 -36.19 5.08
N ALA A 274 -20.27 -36.43 5.72
CA ALA A 274 -20.15 -37.44 6.76
C ALA A 274 -20.58 -36.86 8.11
N GLU A 275 -20.06 -35.67 8.43
CA GLU A 275 -20.24 -35.04 9.75
C GLU A 275 -20.37 -33.52 9.63
N VAL A 276 -21.10 -32.93 10.58
CA VAL A 276 -21.33 -31.48 10.70
C VAL A 276 -21.03 -31.08 12.12
N PHE A 277 -20.23 -30.03 12.28
CA PHE A 277 -19.80 -29.51 13.57
C PHE A 277 -20.39 -28.11 13.79
N ASP A 278 -20.63 -27.74 15.05
CA ASP A 278 -21.29 -26.47 15.42
C ASP A 278 -20.30 -25.30 15.54
N GLU A 279 -19.06 -25.51 15.09
CA GLU A 279 -18.00 -24.53 15.13
C GLU A 279 -18.10 -23.54 13.98
N ALA A 280 -18.16 -22.26 14.34
CA ALA A 280 -18.14 -21.14 13.44
C ALA A 280 -16.72 -20.93 12.91
N VAL A 281 -16.37 -21.56 11.78
CA VAL A 281 -15.03 -21.44 11.19
C VAL A 281 -15.06 -20.48 10.00
N SER A 282 -14.28 -19.39 10.08
CA SER A 282 -14.17 -18.38 9.02
C SER A 282 -12.98 -18.64 8.10
N ASP A 283 -11.85 -19.05 8.67
CA ASP A 283 -10.66 -19.48 7.94
C ASP A 283 -9.93 -20.60 8.69
N LEU A 284 -9.16 -21.41 7.97
CA LEU A 284 -8.45 -22.56 8.54
C LEU A 284 -7.18 -22.91 7.77
N ASP A 285 -6.23 -23.49 8.48
CA ASP A 285 -5.05 -24.12 7.89
C ASP A 285 -4.89 -25.55 8.41
N LEU A 286 -4.50 -26.45 7.51
CA LEU A 286 -4.43 -27.88 7.79
C LEU A 286 -2.98 -28.34 7.77
N VAL A 287 -2.49 -28.78 8.92
CA VAL A 287 -1.14 -29.32 9.05
C VAL A 287 -1.18 -30.71 9.67
N GLY A 288 -0.95 -31.69 8.82
CA GLY A 288 -0.93 -33.08 9.23
C GLY A 288 -2.30 -33.58 9.63
N ASP A 289 -2.48 -33.96 10.90
CA ASP A 289 -3.79 -34.34 11.45
C ASP A 289 -4.50 -33.18 12.16
N SER A 290 -3.90 -31.99 12.17
CA SER A 290 -4.35 -30.84 12.95
C SER A 290 -4.93 -29.77 12.03
N LEU A 291 -6.20 -29.44 12.22
CA LEU A 291 -6.88 -28.33 11.58
C LEU A 291 -6.93 -27.17 12.58
N TYR A 292 -6.17 -26.12 12.29
CA TYR A 292 -6.15 -24.87 13.04
C TYR A 292 -7.18 -23.94 12.45
N PHE A 293 -7.99 -23.27 13.27
CA PHE A 293 -9.02 -22.39 12.76
C PHE A 293 -9.13 -21.07 13.51
N ILE A 294 -9.58 -20.06 12.76
CA ILE A 294 -10.13 -18.81 13.27
C ILE A 294 -11.63 -18.79 12.98
N GLY A 295 -12.40 -18.36 13.96
CA GLY A 295 -13.85 -18.24 13.89
C GLY A 295 -14.28 -16.82 14.16
N VAL A 296 -15.03 -16.23 13.23
CA VAL A 296 -15.62 -14.90 13.40
C VAL A 296 -17.11 -15.00 13.07
N ARG A 297 -17.94 -14.95 14.11
CA ARG A 297 -19.40 -15.01 13.97
C ARG A 297 -20.02 -13.64 14.19
N TRP A 298 -20.75 -13.15 13.20
CA TRP A 298 -21.56 -11.95 13.32
C TRP A 298 -22.79 -12.20 14.18
N ASP A 299 -23.01 -11.36 15.19
CA ASP A 299 -24.27 -11.25 15.92
C ASP A 299 -25.00 -9.98 15.48
N ALA A 300 -26.08 -10.17 14.71
CA ALA A 300 -26.89 -9.06 14.20
C ALA A 300 -27.64 -8.30 15.30
N ALA A 301 -28.01 -8.96 16.41
CA ALA A 301 -28.74 -8.30 17.50
C ALA A 301 -27.82 -7.38 18.32
N GLY A 302 -26.60 -7.85 18.60
CA GLY A 302 -25.59 -7.07 19.31
C GLY A 302 -24.76 -6.13 18.43
N GLN A 303 -24.79 -6.30 17.10
CA GLN A 303 -23.89 -5.64 16.14
C GLN A 303 -22.40 -5.87 16.47
N VAL A 304 -22.07 -7.08 16.93
CA VAL A 304 -20.72 -7.45 17.39
C VAL A 304 -20.26 -8.74 16.73
N ASN A 305 -18.94 -8.87 16.57
CA ASN A 305 -18.32 -10.12 16.15
C ASN A 305 -17.85 -10.92 17.36
N HIS A 306 -18.17 -12.21 17.38
CA HIS A 306 -17.63 -13.16 18.34
C HIS A 306 -16.47 -13.90 17.70
N VAL A 307 -15.30 -13.79 18.32
CA VAL A 307 -14.07 -14.45 17.87
C VAL A 307 -13.86 -15.74 18.65
N ASP A 308 -13.55 -16.82 17.94
CA ASP A 308 -13.13 -18.11 18.49
C ASP A 308 -11.85 -18.59 17.78
N TYR A 309 -11.04 -19.35 18.48
CA TYR A 309 -9.85 -20.00 17.95
C TYR A 309 -9.85 -21.46 18.41
N GLY A 310 -9.34 -22.36 17.58
CA GLY A 310 -9.30 -23.74 18.00
C GLY A 310 -8.51 -24.67 17.10
N LEU A 311 -8.47 -25.91 17.57
CA LEU A 311 -7.74 -27.01 16.97
C LEU A 311 -8.67 -28.22 16.86
N PHE A 312 -8.72 -28.82 15.68
CA PHE A 312 -9.43 -30.07 15.42
C PHE A 312 -8.43 -31.18 15.05
N ASP A 313 -8.65 -32.38 15.58
CA ASP A 313 -8.03 -33.59 15.07
C ASP A 313 -8.90 -34.17 13.95
N VAL A 314 -8.40 -34.13 12.71
CA VAL A 314 -9.15 -34.55 11.51
C VAL A 314 -9.25 -36.07 11.35
N ARG A 315 -8.53 -36.85 12.16
CA ARG A 315 -8.62 -38.31 12.18
C ARG A 315 -9.71 -38.77 13.13
N THR A 316 -9.83 -38.12 14.28
CA THR A 316 -10.81 -38.46 15.33
C THR A 316 -12.06 -37.61 15.30
N HIS A 317 -12.07 -36.53 14.50
CA HIS A 317 -13.19 -35.62 14.32
C HIS A 317 -13.61 -34.92 15.61
N ARG A 318 -12.61 -34.46 16.37
CA ARG A 318 -12.84 -33.81 17.67
C ARG A 318 -12.09 -32.50 17.77
N ARG A 319 -12.78 -31.49 18.30
CA ARG A 319 -12.13 -30.29 18.83
C ARG A 319 -11.24 -30.72 19.99
N LEU A 320 -9.97 -30.34 19.94
CA LEU A 320 -8.99 -30.64 20.97
C LEU A 320 -9.00 -29.55 22.04
N PRO A 321 -8.97 -29.90 23.34
CA PRO A 321 -8.59 -28.95 24.38
C PRO A 321 -7.17 -28.44 24.10
N THR A 322 -6.97 -27.12 24.15
CA THR A 322 -5.70 -26.51 23.77
C THR A 322 -5.48 -25.20 24.52
N THR A 323 -4.22 -24.90 24.83
CA THR A 323 -3.77 -23.60 25.36
C THR A 323 -3.05 -22.77 24.30
N LEU A 324 -3.00 -23.24 23.05
CA LEU A 324 -2.27 -22.59 21.96
C LEU A 324 -2.73 -21.14 21.69
N PHE A 325 -3.98 -20.83 22.04
CA PHE A 325 -4.64 -19.56 21.73
C PHE A 325 -4.87 -18.71 22.98
N ASP A 326 -4.18 -18.98 24.09
CA ASP A 326 -4.39 -18.30 25.37
C ASP A 326 -3.58 -17.00 25.53
N ALA A 327 -2.59 -16.77 24.66
CA ALA A 327 -1.71 -15.61 24.72
C ALA A 327 -2.50 -14.28 24.77
N PRO A 328 -2.18 -13.35 25.68
CA PRO A 328 -2.87 -12.06 25.79
C PRO A 328 -2.86 -11.27 24.48
N ASP A 329 -1.78 -11.36 23.72
CA ASP A 329 -1.61 -10.72 22.41
C ASP A 329 -2.68 -11.16 21.40
N LEU A 330 -3.11 -12.42 21.44
CA LEU A 330 -4.18 -12.90 20.57
C LEU A 330 -5.53 -12.24 20.92
N ARG A 331 -5.75 -11.84 22.18
CA ARG A 331 -6.95 -11.08 22.60
C ARG A 331 -6.92 -9.63 22.12
N SER A 332 -5.75 -9.11 21.72
CA SER A 332 -5.62 -7.76 21.16
C SER A 332 -6.00 -7.70 19.67
N VAL A 333 -6.07 -8.86 19.00
CA VAL A 333 -6.49 -8.98 17.61
C VAL A 333 -7.92 -8.48 17.46
N LYS A 334 -8.12 -7.51 16.58
CA LYS A 334 -9.43 -6.86 16.40
C LYS A 334 -10.30 -7.60 15.40
N MET A 335 -9.69 -8.07 14.31
CA MET A 335 -10.37 -8.79 13.25
C MET A 335 -9.44 -9.86 12.67
N PRO A 336 -9.41 -11.07 13.25
CA PRO A 336 -8.60 -12.15 12.68
C PRO A 336 -9.20 -12.52 11.32
N TYR A 337 -8.37 -12.45 10.28
CA TYR A 337 -8.83 -12.56 8.90
C TYR A 337 -8.11 -13.64 8.10
N GLY A 338 -6.90 -14.02 8.53
CA GLY A 338 -6.20 -15.19 7.99
C GLY A 338 -5.39 -15.92 9.05
N ILE A 339 -5.20 -17.23 8.85
CA ILE A 339 -4.31 -18.07 9.64
C ILE A 339 -3.38 -18.89 8.74
N LYS A 340 -2.11 -18.98 9.12
CA LYS A 340 -1.13 -19.83 8.43
C LYS A 340 -0.24 -20.56 9.43
N VAL A 341 0.02 -21.83 9.22
CA VAL A 341 0.78 -22.68 10.15
C VAL A 341 1.98 -23.28 9.46
N ASN A 342 3.18 -23.08 10.01
CA ASN A 342 4.40 -23.66 9.50
C ASN A 342 4.30 -25.20 9.59
N PRO A 343 4.34 -25.92 8.46
CA PRO A 343 3.98 -27.33 8.46
C PRO A 343 5.00 -28.24 9.16
N ARG A 344 6.23 -27.76 9.43
CA ARG A 344 7.20 -28.48 10.28
C ARG A 344 7.27 -27.92 11.68
N ALA A 345 7.63 -26.65 11.82
CA ALA A 345 7.85 -26.03 13.12
C ALA A 345 6.56 -25.95 13.95
N LYS A 346 5.39 -25.90 13.29
CA LYS A 346 4.05 -25.72 13.88
C LYS A 346 3.80 -24.34 14.50
N ASP A 347 4.79 -23.46 14.45
CA ASP A 347 4.59 -22.03 14.60
C ASP A 347 3.45 -21.55 13.70
N PHE A 348 2.63 -20.64 14.20
CA PHE A 348 1.46 -20.16 13.48
C PHE A 348 1.42 -18.64 13.45
N TYR A 349 0.76 -18.14 12.42
CA TYR A 349 0.68 -16.74 12.09
C TYR A 349 -0.78 -16.33 11.98
N ILE A 350 -1.12 -15.20 12.58
CA ILE A 350 -2.45 -14.60 12.53
C ILE A 350 -2.35 -13.27 11.81
N MET A 351 -3.23 -13.08 10.82
CA MET A 351 -3.35 -11.84 10.07
C MET A 351 -4.54 -11.05 10.62
N ASP A 352 -4.28 -9.88 11.22
CA ASP A 352 -5.30 -8.99 11.78
C ASP A 352 -5.63 -7.88 10.78
N ALA A 353 -6.84 -7.92 10.22
CA ALA A 353 -7.34 -6.91 9.28
C ALA A 353 -7.76 -5.60 9.98
N LYS A 354 -7.75 -5.57 11.31
CA LYS A 354 -8.16 -4.45 12.16
C LYS A 354 -9.61 -4.03 11.96
N ASN A 355 -9.83 -3.19 10.96
CA ASN A 355 -11.09 -2.52 10.68
C ASN A 355 -11.41 -2.47 9.19
N PHE A 356 -10.67 -3.23 8.37
CA PHE A 356 -10.80 -3.28 6.90
C PHE A 356 -10.53 -1.96 6.17
N VAL A 357 -9.83 -1.01 6.77
CA VAL A 357 -9.51 0.29 6.16
C VAL A 357 -8.05 0.66 6.37
N ALA A 358 -7.57 0.54 7.60
CA ALA A 358 -6.17 0.80 7.93
C ALA A 358 -5.29 -0.42 7.61
N SER A 359 -3.98 -0.19 7.50
CA SER A 359 -2.99 -1.27 7.43
C SER A 359 -3.15 -2.25 8.59
N GLY A 360 -3.06 -3.55 8.28
CA GLY A 360 -3.23 -4.62 9.26
C GLY A 360 -1.93 -5.00 9.96
N GLU A 361 -1.96 -6.12 10.67
CA GLU A 361 -0.78 -6.69 11.32
C GLU A 361 -0.63 -8.18 10.99
N LEU A 362 0.62 -8.64 10.94
CA LEU A 362 0.99 -10.05 11.02
C LEU A 362 1.53 -10.34 12.42
N LEU A 363 0.95 -11.33 13.09
CA LEU A 363 1.38 -11.80 14.42
C LEU A 363 1.94 -13.20 14.28
N HIS A 364 3.01 -13.50 15.00
CA HIS A 364 3.63 -14.83 15.06
C HIS A 364 3.59 -15.40 16.47
N PHE A 365 3.34 -16.70 16.52
CA PHE A 365 3.29 -17.50 17.73
C PHE A 365 4.08 -18.78 17.51
N HIS A 366 4.79 -19.21 18.56
CA HIS A 366 5.45 -20.49 18.56
C HIS A 366 4.45 -21.65 18.56
N ALA A 367 4.94 -22.84 18.21
CA ALA A 367 4.18 -24.10 18.26
C ALA A 367 3.48 -24.41 19.60
N ASP A 368 3.93 -23.82 20.71
CA ASP A 368 3.37 -23.98 22.05
C ASP A 368 2.32 -22.90 22.41
N GLY A 369 2.04 -21.96 21.50
CA GLY A 369 1.08 -20.88 21.70
C GLY A 369 1.65 -19.61 22.32
N ARG A 370 2.94 -19.58 22.69
CA ARG A 370 3.57 -18.35 23.18
C ARG A 370 3.70 -17.34 22.04
N PHE A 371 3.29 -16.11 22.31
CA PHE A 371 3.53 -14.97 21.42
C PHE A 371 5.03 -14.70 21.31
N ASP A 372 5.48 -14.38 20.09
CA ASP A 372 6.87 -13.99 19.81
C ASP A 372 6.92 -12.51 19.40
N TRP A 373 6.29 -12.16 18.27
CA TRP A 373 6.33 -10.80 17.73
C TRP A 373 5.12 -10.48 16.83
N ARG A 374 5.00 -9.19 16.50
CA ARG A 374 4.06 -8.68 15.49
C ARG A 374 4.73 -7.61 14.63
N VAL A 375 4.22 -7.42 13.41
CA VAL A 375 4.69 -6.41 12.47
C VAL A 375 3.52 -5.82 11.68
N GLN A 376 3.63 -4.55 11.27
CA GLN A 376 2.63 -3.93 10.39
C GLN A 376 2.71 -4.57 9.01
N ALA A 377 1.55 -4.96 8.46
CA ALA A 377 1.42 -5.48 7.10
C ALA A 377 0.84 -4.41 6.17
N GLY A 378 0.55 -4.76 4.92
CA GLY A 378 -0.29 -3.93 4.05
C GLY A 378 -1.76 -3.86 4.50
N ASP A 379 -2.60 -3.27 3.66
CA ASP A 379 -4.03 -3.10 3.94
C ASP A 379 -4.76 -4.44 3.83
N ILE A 380 -5.40 -4.87 4.92
CA ILE A 380 -6.20 -6.11 4.98
C ILE A 380 -5.35 -7.38 4.67
N PRO A 381 -4.36 -7.74 5.50
CA PRO A 381 -3.64 -9.01 5.36
C PRO A 381 -4.61 -10.18 5.57
N ALA A 382 -4.58 -11.16 4.67
CA ALA A 382 -5.59 -12.22 4.67
C ALA A 382 -5.05 -13.59 4.22
N HIS A 383 -4.10 -13.60 3.29
CA HIS A 383 -3.67 -14.83 2.63
C HIS A 383 -2.15 -14.96 2.70
N ALA A 384 -1.66 -16.18 2.90
CA ALA A 384 -0.22 -16.42 2.99
C ALA A 384 0.21 -17.76 2.40
N ALA A 385 1.43 -17.80 1.86
CA ALA A 385 2.04 -18.99 1.29
C ALA A 385 3.52 -19.10 1.66
N PHE A 386 3.91 -20.25 2.21
CA PHE A 386 5.31 -20.54 2.52
C PHE A 386 6.12 -20.83 1.26
N VAL A 387 7.37 -20.39 1.27
CA VAL A 387 8.38 -20.68 0.26
C VAL A 387 9.37 -21.70 0.83
N PRO A 388 9.47 -22.91 0.27
CA PRO A 388 10.27 -23.99 0.86
C PRO A 388 11.78 -23.82 0.67
N ARG A 389 12.21 -23.03 -0.32
CA ARG A 389 13.62 -22.77 -0.62
C ARG A 389 13.97 -21.33 -0.31
N ARG A 390 15.23 -21.11 0.07
CA ARG A 390 15.77 -19.76 0.27
C ARG A 390 15.45 -18.90 -0.93
N ALA A 391 14.78 -17.79 -0.66
CA ALA A 391 14.33 -16.86 -1.66
C ALA A 391 15.06 -15.53 -1.47
N GLU A 392 15.53 -14.96 -2.56
CA GLU A 392 16.23 -13.69 -2.63
C GLU A 392 15.21 -12.56 -2.80
N ILE A 393 14.23 -12.46 -1.88
CA ILE A 393 13.10 -11.51 -1.96
C ILE A 393 13.36 -10.23 -1.17
N GLY A 394 14.06 -10.32 -0.04
CA GLY A 394 14.57 -9.15 0.67
C GLY A 394 15.63 -8.42 -0.16
N PRO A 395 15.83 -7.10 -0.01
CA PRO A 395 16.81 -6.35 -0.80
C PRO A 395 18.15 -7.10 -0.76
N PRO A 396 18.77 -7.34 -1.92
CA PRO A 396 20.01 -8.10 -1.97
C PRO A 396 21.03 -7.47 -1.02
N PRO A 397 21.96 -8.25 -0.41
CA PRO A 397 23.05 -7.68 0.35
C PRO A 397 23.82 -6.71 -0.55
N SER A 398 23.60 -5.41 -0.36
CA SER A 398 24.30 -4.29 -1.01
C SER A 398 24.71 -4.52 -2.47
N GLN A 399 23.74 -4.62 -3.37
CA GLN A 399 23.90 -4.01 -4.69
C GLN A 399 22.90 -2.87 -4.76
N GLN A 400 23.42 -1.68 -4.49
CA GLN A 400 22.70 -0.42 -4.57
C GLN A 400 22.22 -0.28 -6.02
N THR A 401 20.90 -0.40 -6.22
CA THR A 401 20.30 -0.28 -7.55
C THR A 401 20.59 1.11 -8.11
N ASP A 402 20.63 1.23 -9.42
CA ASP A 402 20.73 2.51 -10.12
C ASP A 402 19.35 3.18 -10.10
N SER A 403 18.91 3.63 -8.91
CA SER A 403 17.58 4.21 -8.72
C SER A 403 17.54 5.61 -9.30
N ARG A 404 16.54 5.89 -10.14
CA ARG A 404 16.29 7.26 -10.61
C ARG A 404 15.52 8.12 -9.62
N TYR A 405 15.07 7.57 -8.50
CA TYR A 405 14.19 8.25 -7.56
C TYR A 405 14.97 8.79 -6.38
N LEU A 406 14.48 9.84 -5.73
CA LEU A 406 15.08 10.33 -4.50
C LEU A 406 15.24 9.19 -3.47
N GLN A 407 16.36 9.18 -2.78
CA GLN A 407 16.74 8.13 -1.84
C GLN A 407 16.28 8.44 -0.42
N ALA A 408 16.54 9.65 0.05
CA ALA A 408 16.22 10.06 1.42
C ALA A 408 16.10 11.57 1.56
N VAL A 409 15.36 11.98 2.59
CA VAL A 409 15.21 13.36 3.05
C VAL A 409 16.21 13.58 4.19
N ASP A 410 17.12 14.52 4.01
CA ASP A 410 18.20 14.88 4.93
C ASP A 410 17.75 15.86 6.00
N GLU A 411 16.90 16.82 5.61
CA GLU A 411 16.38 17.86 6.48
C GLU A 411 14.89 18.07 6.21
N TYR A 412 14.10 18.22 7.27
CA TYR A 412 12.71 18.65 7.18
C TYR A 412 12.43 19.72 8.24
N VAL A 413 12.30 20.96 7.77
CA VAL A 413 12.13 22.16 8.60
C VAL A 413 10.94 22.96 8.05
N PRO A 414 9.71 22.51 8.28
CA PRO A 414 8.52 23.21 7.82
C PRO A 414 8.32 24.52 8.61
N ALA A 415 7.76 25.52 7.96
CA ALA A 415 7.25 26.71 8.63
C ALA A 415 5.86 26.41 9.20
N PRO A 416 5.33 27.20 10.16
CA PRO A 416 3.99 26.97 10.67
C PRO A 416 2.91 26.96 9.59
N GLY A 417 1.98 26.00 9.66
CA GLY A 417 0.94 25.82 8.64
C GLY A 417 -0.13 24.79 9.00
N GLN A 418 -1.21 24.77 8.24
CA GLN A 418 -2.44 24.00 8.45
C GLN A 418 -2.30 22.50 8.25
N PHE A 419 -1.23 22.03 7.62
CA PHE A 419 -0.91 20.60 7.48
C PHE A 419 0.32 20.19 8.29
N VAL A 420 0.99 21.13 8.94
CA VAL A 420 2.12 20.84 9.82
C VAL A 420 1.64 20.02 11.01
N ASN A 421 2.44 19.02 11.39
CA ASN A 421 2.10 17.95 12.33
C ASN A 421 1.08 16.91 11.81
N LEU A 422 0.56 17.04 10.59
CA LEU A 422 -0.30 16.05 9.92
C LEU A 422 0.39 15.37 8.72
N LEU A 423 1.16 16.13 7.93
CA LEU A 423 1.78 15.66 6.68
C LEU A 423 3.29 15.98 6.64
N PRO A 424 4.16 15.10 7.18
CA PRO A 424 3.83 13.86 7.89
C PRO A 424 3.34 14.08 9.33
N ALA A 425 2.68 13.07 9.88
CA ALA A 425 2.10 13.12 11.21
C ALA A 425 3.18 13.15 12.30
N TYR A 426 3.06 14.10 13.23
CA TYR A 426 3.89 14.18 14.42
C TYR A 426 3.35 13.28 15.54
N ALA A 427 4.21 12.47 16.12
CA ALA A 427 3.97 11.69 17.33
C ALA A 427 4.81 12.24 18.50
N SER A 428 4.30 12.08 19.73
CA SER A 428 5.02 12.56 20.91
C SER A 428 6.39 11.88 21.03
N GLY A 429 7.45 12.68 21.05
CA GLY A 429 8.84 12.19 21.12
C GLY A 429 9.58 12.22 19.79
N ASP A 430 8.92 12.59 18.69
CA ASP A 430 9.59 12.83 17.42
C ASP A 430 10.59 13.99 17.51
N ASP A 431 11.75 13.80 16.88
CA ASP A 431 12.80 14.80 16.70
C ASP A 431 13.01 15.11 15.21
N ALA A 432 13.94 16.01 14.88
CA ALA A 432 14.21 16.38 13.49
C ALA A 432 14.60 15.17 12.61
N ARG A 433 15.31 14.19 13.18
CA ARG A 433 15.75 12.99 12.45
C ARG A 433 14.59 12.05 12.19
N SER A 434 13.73 11.80 13.19
CA SER A 434 12.56 10.94 12.99
C SER A 434 11.56 11.57 12.01
N MET A 435 11.41 12.90 12.04
CA MET A 435 10.55 13.61 11.10
C MET A 435 11.11 13.60 9.67
N ALA A 436 12.42 13.75 9.48
CA ALA A 436 13.06 13.55 8.17
C ALA A 436 12.93 12.10 7.67
N ALA A 437 13.02 11.10 8.55
CA ALA A 437 12.76 9.70 8.21
C ALA A 437 11.30 9.46 7.78
N LYS A 438 10.32 10.12 8.41
CA LYS A 438 8.92 10.08 7.98
C LYS A 438 8.72 10.73 6.60
N CYS A 439 9.40 11.83 6.32
CA CYS A 439 9.41 12.41 4.98
C CYS A 439 10.06 11.45 3.96
N THR A 440 11.14 10.78 4.34
CA THR A 440 11.77 9.73 3.53
C THR A 440 10.79 8.61 3.20
N ALA A 441 10.02 8.14 4.19
CA ALA A 441 8.94 7.17 4.00
C ALA A 441 7.93 7.57 2.92
N ALA A 442 7.52 8.84 2.99
CA ALA A 442 6.50 9.38 2.12
C ALA A 442 7.03 9.57 0.70
N LEU A 443 8.30 9.95 0.52
CA LEU A 443 8.80 10.46 -0.76
C LEU A 443 9.75 9.50 -1.50
N ALA A 444 10.59 8.76 -0.76
CA ALA A 444 11.69 8.01 -1.34
C ALA A 444 11.25 6.80 -2.17
N ASN A 445 12.12 6.38 -3.09
CA ASN A 445 11.91 5.19 -3.92
C ASN A 445 10.55 5.21 -4.66
N ASN A 446 10.08 6.41 -4.99
CA ASN A 446 8.80 6.65 -5.68
C ASN A 446 7.61 6.11 -4.87
N ALA A 447 7.62 6.36 -3.56
CA ALA A 447 6.51 6.07 -2.64
C ALA A 447 5.28 6.97 -2.87
N ARG A 448 5.47 8.17 -3.43
CA ARG A 448 4.38 9.09 -3.85
C ARG A 448 3.40 9.49 -2.74
N GLY A 449 3.86 9.48 -1.49
CA GLY A 449 3.19 10.16 -0.38
C GLY A 449 3.29 11.68 -0.51
N LEU A 450 2.78 12.41 0.48
CA LEU A 450 2.72 13.86 0.45
C LEU A 450 3.32 14.47 1.72
N VAL A 451 4.16 15.48 1.54
CA VAL A 451 4.79 16.26 2.63
C VAL A 451 4.46 17.73 2.44
N SER A 452 3.98 18.40 3.48
CA SER A 452 3.71 19.84 3.49
C SER A 452 4.90 20.61 4.04
N LEU A 453 5.27 21.71 3.39
CA LEU A 453 6.35 22.58 3.85
C LEU A 453 5.85 23.71 4.77
N GLY A 454 4.53 23.90 4.85
CA GLY A 454 3.89 25.00 5.57
C GLY A 454 4.14 26.34 4.89
N GLY A 455 3.99 27.43 5.66
CA GLY A 455 4.14 28.79 5.13
C GLY A 455 5.55 29.14 4.62
N TYR A 456 5.77 30.43 4.35
CA TYR A 456 7.00 30.92 3.75
C TYR A 456 8.28 30.41 4.43
N GLY A 457 9.21 29.94 3.60
CA GLY A 457 10.55 29.53 3.99
C GLY A 457 10.64 28.12 4.54
N GLY A 458 9.52 27.48 4.90
CA GLY A 458 9.51 26.07 5.27
C GLY A 458 10.06 25.21 4.13
N TYR A 459 10.90 24.22 4.47
CA TYR A 459 11.67 23.48 3.46
C TYR A 459 11.90 22.02 3.82
N LEU A 460 12.26 21.24 2.79
CA LEU A 460 12.91 19.96 2.93
C LEU A 460 14.15 19.89 2.03
N THR A 461 15.15 19.12 2.45
CA THR A 461 16.35 18.79 1.68
C THR A 461 16.40 17.29 1.44
N PHE A 462 16.76 16.84 0.25
CA PHE A 462 16.88 15.43 -0.10
C PHE A 462 18.05 15.16 -1.04
N HIS A 463 18.45 13.89 -1.15
CA HIS A 463 19.43 13.40 -2.09
C HIS A 463 18.95 12.17 -2.87
N PHE A 464 19.64 11.89 -3.97
CA PHE A 464 19.55 10.65 -4.73
C PHE A 464 20.67 9.70 -4.29
N ASP A 465 20.57 8.43 -4.65
CA ASP A 465 21.61 7.44 -4.33
C ASP A 465 22.89 7.58 -5.18
N HIS A 466 22.98 8.67 -5.91
CA HIS A 466 24.07 9.05 -6.81
C HIS A 466 24.06 10.57 -7.00
N ARG A 467 25.17 11.11 -7.53
CA ARG A 467 25.24 12.49 -7.99
C ARG A 467 24.48 12.63 -9.30
N VAL A 468 23.49 13.53 -9.35
CA VAL A 468 22.71 13.81 -10.55
C VAL A 468 23.57 14.64 -11.51
N ALA A 469 23.71 14.20 -12.76
CA ALA A 469 24.44 14.95 -13.77
C ALA A 469 23.61 16.09 -14.35
N ASN A 470 24.26 17.22 -14.61
CA ASN A 470 23.71 18.28 -15.44
C ASN A 470 23.91 17.92 -16.93
N ILE A 471 22.80 17.70 -17.64
CA ILE A 471 22.71 17.52 -19.07
C ILE A 471 22.33 18.86 -19.71
N HIS A 472 23.36 19.57 -20.17
CA HIS A 472 23.20 20.94 -20.65
C HIS A 472 22.08 21.11 -21.68
N GLY A 473 21.16 22.03 -21.39
CA GLY A 473 19.99 22.32 -22.23
C GLY A 473 18.80 21.37 -22.09
N GLU A 474 18.87 20.34 -21.23
CA GLU A 474 17.78 19.43 -20.90
C GLU A 474 17.29 19.64 -19.46
N ASN A 475 16.11 19.10 -19.12
CA ASN A 475 15.67 19.09 -17.73
C ASN A 475 16.25 17.86 -17.03
N ASP A 476 16.93 18.05 -15.91
CA ASP A 476 17.62 16.99 -15.17
C ASP A 476 16.78 16.40 -14.05
N LEU A 477 15.92 17.21 -13.44
CA LEU A 477 15.12 16.82 -12.29
C LEU A 477 13.63 16.89 -12.65
N TYR A 478 12.84 15.97 -12.12
CA TYR A 478 11.39 16.14 -12.01
C TYR A 478 11.02 16.08 -10.53
N ILE A 479 10.28 17.08 -10.05
CA ILE A 479 9.85 17.17 -8.64
C ILE A 479 8.35 17.41 -8.63
N ALA A 480 7.62 16.45 -8.05
CA ALA A 480 6.16 16.44 -8.05
C ALA A 480 5.61 17.18 -6.82
N GLY A 481 4.47 17.85 -7.00
CA GLY A 481 3.68 18.49 -5.93
C GLY A 481 2.28 17.89 -5.81
N ASN A 482 1.30 18.70 -5.45
CA ASN A 482 -0.13 18.37 -5.34
C ASN A 482 -1.06 19.34 -6.09
N SER A 483 -0.51 20.27 -6.86
CA SER A 483 -1.29 21.24 -7.62
C SER A 483 -2.28 20.58 -8.58
N PHE A 484 -3.45 21.19 -8.74
CA PHE A 484 -4.48 20.82 -9.71
C PHE A 484 -5.08 22.07 -10.36
N ALA A 485 -5.56 21.93 -11.60
CA ALA A 485 -6.22 23.02 -12.32
C ALA A 485 -7.60 23.35 -11.73
N SER A 486 -8.05 24.59 -11.89
CA SER A 486 -9.41 24.97 -11.49
C SER A 486 -10.46 24.09 -12.19
N ALA A 487 -11.48 23.69 -11.43
CA ALA A 487 -12.62 22.97 -11.97
C ALA A 487 -13.50 23.84 -12.89
N ASP A 488 -13.37 25.17 -12.82
CA ASP A 488 -14.01 26.10 -13.73
C ASP A 488 -13.23 26.14 -15.06
N PRO A 489 -13.82 25.72 -16.20
CA PRO A 489 -13.15 25.70 -17.49
C PRO A 489 -12.62 27.05 -17.94
N GLN A 490 -13.20 28.16 -17.45
CA GLN A 490 -12.70 29.51 -17.74
C GLN A 490 -11.28 29.73 -17.19
N TRP A 491 -10.97 29.13 -16.05
CA TRP A 491 -9.74 29.37 -15.30
C TRP A 491 -8.77 28.20 -15.34
N ALA A 492 -9.20 27.01 -15.77
CA ALA A 492 -8.40 25.78 -15.77
C ALA A 492 -7.02 25.91 -16.44
N ALA A 493 -6.90 26.71 -17.51
CA ALA A 493 -5.63 26.95 -18.20
C ALA A 493 -4.75 28.03 -17.53
N LEU A 494 -5.34 28.87 -16.68
CA LEU A 494 -4.68 30.03 -16.07
C LEU A 494 -4.25 29.77 -14.62
N GLY A 495 -4.94 28.87 -13.91
CA GLY A 495 -4.66 28.62 -12.51
C GLY A 495 -5.47 27.50 -11.88
N GLY A 496 -5.25 27.32 -10.58
CA GLY A 496 -5.88 26.32 -9.74
C GLY A 496 -5.30 26.36 -8.32
N ALA A 497 -4.93 25.20 -7.78
CA ALA A 497 -4.26 25.08 -6.48
C ALA A 497 -2.74 25.25 -6.63
N SER A 498 -2.31 26.41 -7.15
CA SER A 498 -0.88 26.71 -7.33
C SER A 498 -0.27 27.23 -6.03
N GLU A 499 0.75 26.56 -5.51
CA GLU A 499 1.49 26.89 -4.26
C GLU A 499 3.00 26.82 -4.50
N PRO A 500 3.56 27.73 -5.33
CA PRO A 500 4.87 27.55 -5.93
C PRO A 500 6.00 27.50 -4.90
N GLY A 501 6.75 26.41 -4.93
CA GLY A 501 8.00 26.22 -4.20
C GLY A 501 9.21 26.43 -5.09
N ILE A 502 10.26 27.06 -4.56
CA ILE A 502 11.54 27.24 -5.26
C ILE A 502 12.44 26.05 -5.00
N VAL A 503 13.20 25.65 -6.03
CA VAL A 503 14.21 24.59 -5.96
C VAL A 503 15.59 25.20 -5.80
N MET A 504 16.35 24.68 -4.85
CA MET A 504 17.77 24.93 -4.69
C MET A 504 18.54 23.63 -4.89
N VAL A 505 19.76 23.73 -5.40
CA VAL A 505 20.66 22.60 -5.60
C VAL A 505 22.03 22.90 -4.98
N SER A 506 22.69 21.84 -4.50
CA SER A 506 24.03 21.93 -3.94
C SER A 506 24.87 20.72 -4.35
N ARG A 507 26.18 20.93 -4.45
CA ARG A 507 27.17 19.88 -4.70
C ARG A 507 27.94 19.65 -3.40
N ASP A 508 28.13 18.39 -3.03
CA ASP A 508 28.98 17.97 -1.92
C ASP A 508 30.46 18.13 -2.33
N ASP A 509 30.95 19.36 -2.17
CA ASP A 509 32.31 19.78 -2.50
C ASP A 509 33.31 19.31 -1.45
N ASN A 510 32.88 19.31 -0.19
CA ASN A 510 33.71 18.91 0.93
C ASN A 510 33.73 17.37 1.16
N ARG A 511 32.79 16.64 0.54
CA ARG A 511 32.65 15.18 0.53
C ARG A 511 32.32 14.59 1.89
N ASN A 512 31.59 15.31 2.73
CA ASN A 512 31.15 14.82 4.03
C ASN A 512 29.79 14.11 3.98
N GLY A 513 29.11 14.12 2.83
CA GLY A 513 27.78 13.56 2.67
C GLY A 513 26.68 14.32 3.41
N LEU A 514 26.87 15.61 3.68
CA LEU A 514 25.93 16.50 4.37
C LEU A 514 25.54 17.68 3.48
N PRO A 515 24.30 18.21 3.62
CA PRO A 515 23.80 19.35 2.85
C PRO A 515 24.35 20.72 3.32
N ASP A 516 25.66 20.82 3.57
CA ASP A 516 26.31 22.00 4.20
C ASP A 516 27.24 22.82 3.29
N ASP A 517 27.34 22.44 2.01
CA ASP A 517 28.05 23.19 0.98
C ASP A 517 27.21 24.32 0.34
N GLN A 518 27.83 25.08 -0.56
CA GLN A 518 27.20 26.23 -1.22
C GLN A 518 25.94 25.85 -2.01
N TRP A 519 24.84 26.52 -1.68
CA TRP A 519 23.56 26.37 -2.37
C TRP A 519 23.36 27.37 -3.51
N TYR A 520 22.67 26.93 -4.55
CA TYR A 520 22.26 27.73 -5.71
C TYR A 520 20.76 27.55 -5.95
N GLU A 521 20.01 28.64 -6.03
CA GLU A 521 18.62 28.58 -6.48
C GLU A 521 18.56 28.29 -7.98
N LEU A 522 17.58 27.50 -8.42
CA LEU A 522 17.22 27.41 -9.82
C LEU A 522 16.28 28.59 -10.15
N ARG A 523 16.62 29.38 -11.16
CA ARG A 523 15.73 30.47 -11.62
C ARG A 523 14.41 29.91 -12.12
N GLY A 524 13.38 30.75 -12.09
CA GLY A 524 12.06 30.40 -12.59
C GLY A 524 11.48 31.52 -13.42
N SER A 525 10.28 31.31 -13.93
CA SER A 525 9.67 32.30 -14.83
C SER A 525 9.41 33.66 -14.19
N ALA A 526 9.30 33.76 -12.86
CA ALA A 526 9.06 35.04 -12.18
C ALA A 526 10.27 36.01 -12.30
N ASP A 527 11.48 35.50 -12.51
CA ASP A 527 12.66 36.32 -12.81
C ASP A 527 12.46 37.19 -14.06
N GLU A 528 11.68 36.68 -15.04
CA GLU A 528 11.39 37.33 -16.32
C GLU A 528 10.00 37.98 -16.33
N ASP A 529 8.99 37.26 -15.85
CA ASP A 529 7.58 37.61 -15.98
C ASP A 529 7.13 38.59 -14.88
N SER A 530 7.94 38.76 -13.82
CA SER A 530 7.60 39.56 -12.63
C SER A 530 8.73 40.49 -12.19
N VAL A 531 9.48 41.05 -13.15
CA VAL A 531 10.53 42.05 -12.90
C VAL A 531 10.05 43.14 -11.93
N GLY A 532 10.82 43.33 -10.85
CA GLY A 532 10.52 44.30 -9.80
C GLY A 532 9.50 43.85 -8.74
N ARG A 533 8.96 42.64 -8.83
CA ARG A 533 7.99 42.07 -7.87
C ARG A 533 8.48 40.82 -7.12
N VAL A 534 9.68 40.35 -7.43
CA VAL A 534 10.37 39.27 -6.71
C VAL A 534 11.34 39.88 -5.70
N ASP A 535 11.29 39.45 -4.45
CA ASP A 535 12.23 39.88 -3.40
C ASP A 535 13.24 38.76 -3.10
N TYR A 536 14.43 38.87 -3.69
CA TYR A 536 15.50 37.86 -3.59
C TYR A 536 16.22 37.83 -2.23
N ALA A 537 15.93 38.76 -1.32
CA ALA A 537 16.60 38.89 -0.03
C ALA A 537 15.59 39.02 1.12
N TYR A 538 14.51 38.25 1.05
CA TYR A 538 13.45 38.26 2.05
C TYR A 538 13.77 37.30 3.20
N ALA A 539 13.57 37.76 4.43
CA ALA A 539 13.77 36.96 5.63
C ALA A 539 12.60 37.12 6.60
N LEU A 540 12.21 36.03 7.25
CA LEU A 540 11.07 35.98 8.16
C LEU A 540 11.36 35.11 9.38
N HIS A 541 10.84 35.56 10.52
CA HIS A 541 10.94 34.90 11.81
C HIS A 541 9.56 34.44 12.28
N TYR A 542 9.43 33.20 12.74
CA TYR A 542 8.23 32.72 13.43
C TYR A 542 8.52 32.53 14.92
N THR A 543 7.71 33.13 15.79
CA THR A 543 7.82 33.03 17.24
C THR A 543 6.55 32.43 17.83
N ARG A 544 6.68 31.62 18.88
CA ARG A 544 5.54 31.14 19.67
C ARG A 544 5.48 31.94 20.98
N THR A 545 4.36 32.59 21.24
CA THR A 545 4.15 33.35 22.48
C THR A 545 3.89 32.43 23.66
N THR A 546 3.96 32.98 24.88
CA THR A 546 3.62 32.29 26.13
C THR A 546 2.16 31.80 26.16
N GLU A 547 1.27 32.48 25.45
CA GLU A 547 -0.16 32.15 25.31
C GLU A 547 -0.41 31.11 24.19
N GLY A 548 0.64 30.65 23.51
CA GLY A 548 0.55 29.64 22.45
C GLY A 548 0.23 30.21 21.06
N ALA A 549 0.09 31.53 20.90
CA ALA A 549 -0.07 32.17 19.60
C ALA A 549 1.23 32.07 18.78
N ILE A 550 1.11 31.98 17.46
CA ILE A 550 2.25 31.96 16.55
C ILE A 550 2.29 33.32 15.84
N THR A 551 3.33 34.11 16.09
CA THR A 551 3.55 35.41 15.45
C THR A 551 4.67 35.30 14.43
N TRP A 552 4.70 36.23 13.48
CA TRP A 552 5.81 36.38 12.56
C TRP A 552 6.21 37.84 12.38
N SER A 553 7.49 38.07 12.07
CA SER A 553 8.03 39.36 11.64
C SER A 553 9.04 39.17 10.51
N ASP A 554 9.14 40.13 9.60
CA ASP A 554 10.08 40.06 8.48
C ASP A 554 11.13 41.18 8.50
N ASN A 555 12.12 41.07 7.60
CA ASN A 555 13.18 42.07 7.45
C ASN A 555 12.73 43.36 6.73
N ARG A 556 11.42 43.56 6.55
CA ARG A 556 10.78 44.75 5.97
C ARG A 556 9.84 45.44 6.96
N ASP A 557 10.05 45.21 8.25
CA ASP A 557 9.29 45.77 9.37
C ASP A 557 7.80 45.38 9.39
N ASN A 558 7.38 44.36 8.63
CA ASN A 558 6.04 43.82 8.75
C ASN A 558 5.97 42.75 9.83
N GLN A 559 4.79 42.62 10.43
CA GLN A 559 4.50 41.61 11.43
C GLN A 559 3.05 41.12 11.34
N GLY A 560 2.79 39.94 11.88
CA GLY A 560 1.45 39.37 11.92
C GLY A 560 1.35 38.11 12.77
N VAL A 561 0.20 37.45 12.66
CA VAL A 561 -0.15 36.24 13.41
C VAL A 561 -0.52 35.14 12.42
N VAL A 562 -0.05 33.92 12.68
CA VAL A 562 -0.54 32.72 11.99
C VAL A 562 -1.84 32.30 12.67
N THR A 563 -2.95 32.41 11.95
CA THR A 563 -4.29 32.11 12.48
C THR A 563 -4.76 30.74 11.99
N ASN A 564 -5.22 29.89 12.91
CA ASN A 564 -5.82 28.63 12.55
C ASN A 564 -7.13 28.85 11.79
N ASN A 565 -7.37 28.04 10.75
CA ASN A 565 -8.66 28.01 10.08
C ASN A 565 -9.65 27.07 10.79
N ALA A 566 -10.92 27.11 10.36
CA ALA A 566 -11.97 26.30 10.98
C ALA A 566 -11.88 24.80 10.66
N TYR A 567 -11.04 24.41 9.71
CA TYR A 567 -10.94 23.03 9.19
C TYR A 567 -9.80 22.23 9.85
N HIS A 568 -8.70 22.88 10.19
CA HIS A 568 -7.51 22.25 10.77
C HIS A 568 -7.26 22.79 12.18
N THR A 569 -7.54 21.97 13.18
CA THR A 569 -7.57 22.35 14.61
C THR A 569 -6.32 21.94 15.38
N GLN A 570 -5.39 21.20 14.77
CA GLN A 570 -4.10 20.88 15.38
C GLN A 570 -3.23 22.12 15.54
N HIS A 571 -2.15 22.00 16.33
CA HIS A 571 -1.19 23.08 16.49
C HIS A 571 -0.40 23.30 15.19
N TYR A 572 -0.30 24.53 14.68
CA TYR A 572 0.35 24.80 13.39
C TYR A 572 1.88 24.91 13.50
N PHE A 573 2.41 25.19 14.69
CA PHE A 573 3.87 25.21 14.89
C PHE A 573 4.41 23.76 14.90
N PRO A 574 5.51 23.45 14.19
CA PRO A 574 6.11 22.12 14.18
C PRO A 574 6.60 21.73 15.57
N ARG A 575 6.05 20.65 16.14
CA ARG A 575 6.20 20.34 17.57
C ARG A 575 7.58 19.81 17.96
N TRP A 576 8.38 19.36 17.00
CA TRP A 576 9.75 18.88 17.19
C TRP A 576 10.81 19.98 17.05
N LEU A 577 10.44 21.19 16.65
CA LEU A 577 11.36 22.31 16.48
C LEU A 577 11.24 23.33 17.62
N THR A 578 12.34 24.05 17.86
CA THR A 578 12.41 25.10 18.88
C THR A 578 12.17 26.46 18.25
N ALA A 579 11.28 27.26 18.84
CA ALA A 579 11.09 28.66 18.46
C ALA A 579 12.24 29.54 18.99
N PRO A 580 12.62 30.62 18.29
CA PRO A 580 12.10 31.08 17.01
C PRO A 580 12.61 30.27 15.79
N LEU A 581 11.78 30.17 14.74
CA LEU A 581 12.22 29.66 13.43
C LEU A 581 12.64 30.83 12.54
N HIS A 582 13.73 30.66 11.81
CA HIS A 582 14.33 31.67 10.95
C HIS A 582 14.42 31.15 9.53
N PHE A 583 13.82 31.87 8.58
CA PHE A 583 13.88 31.52 7.17
C PHE A 583 14.35 32.72 6.34
N SER A 584 15.07 32.45 5.26
CA SER A 584 15.58 33.46 4.34
C SER A 584 15.65 32.87 2.94
N GLY A 585 15.40 33.69 1.92
CA GLY A 585 15.42 33.28 0.52
C GLY A 585 14.64 34.24 -0.37
N THR A 586 14.26 33.75 -1.55
CA THR A 586 13.42 34.48 -2.49
C THR A 586 11.93 34.41 -2.12
N LEU A 587 11.28 35.57 -2.01
CA LEU A 587 9.82 35.72 -1.93
C LEU A 587 9.24 36.06 -3.30
N LEU A 588 8.38 35.16 -3.79
CA LEU A 588 7.62 35.33 -5.03
C LEU A 588 6.45 36.30 -4.84
N PRO A 589 6.01 37.00 -5.91
CA PRO A 589 4.82 37.81 -5.87
C PRO A 589 3.59 36.94 -5.51
N PRO A 590 2.60 37.52 -4.80
CA PRO A 590 1.32 36.86 -4.58
C PRO A 590 0.71 36.34 -5.89
N ASN A 591 0.33 35.06 -5.92
CA ASN A 591 -0.29 34.42 -7.10
C ASN A 591 -1.75 34.01 -6.86
N ARG A 592 -2.24 34.05 -5.63
CA ARG A 592 -3.62 33.63 -5.30
C ARG A 592 -4.56 34.82 -5.07
N PHE A 593 -5.68 34.84 -5.79
CA PHE A 593 -6.67 35.93 -5.75
C PHE A 593 -8.11 35.39 -5.82
N LEU A 594 -9.06 36.16 -5.28
CA LEU A 594 -10.49 35.88 -5.43
C LEU A 594 -10.95 36.30 -6.85
N VAL A 595 -11.48 35.37 -7.63
CA VAL A 595 -12.00 35.61 -8.98
C VAL A 595 -13.48 35.25 -9.11
N GLY A 596 -14.21 35.92 -10.00
CA GLY A 596 -15.64 35.69 -10.25
C GLY A 596 -16.58 36.62 -9.46
N THR A 597 -17.89 36.52 -9.72
CA THR A 597 -18.94 37.35 -9.09
C THR A 597 -19.69 36.60 -7.99
N GLY A 598 -20.20 37.30 -6.97
CA GLY A 598 -21.17 36.75 -6.01
C GLY A 598 -20.61 35.78 -4.95
N GLY A 599 -19.36 35.97 -4.52
CA GLY A 599 -18.69 35.12 -3.52
C GLY A 599 -17.36 34.54 -3.98
N GLY A 600 -17.14 34.47 -5.31
CA GLY A 600 -15.86 34.16 -5.97
C GLY A 600 -15.25 32.79 -5.63
N GLN A 601 -14.20 32.42 -6.36
CA GLN A 601 -13.30 31.30 -6.02
C GLN A 601 -11.89 31.82 -5.81
N TRP A 602 -11.16 31.27 -4.85
CA TRP A 602 -9.74 31.55 -4.71
C TRP A 602 -8.97 30.78 -5.78
N LEU A 603 -8.30 31.50 -6.67
CA LEU A 603 -7.54 30.95 -7.77
C LEU A 603 -6.06 31.30 -7.60
N GLY A 604 -5.21 30.29 -7.47
CA GLY A 604 -3.76 30.43 -7.60
C GLY A 604 -3.37 30.42 -9.06
N PHE A 605 -2.95 31.56 -9.61
CA PHE A 605 -2.45 31.63 -10.99
C PHE A 605 -1.14 30.87 -11.12
N PHE A 606 -1.04 30.11 -12.22
CA PHE A 606 0.16 29.35 -12.53
C PHE A 606 1.29 30.28 -12.94
N LEU A 607 2.47 30.06 -12.37
CA LEU A 607 3.73 30.55 -12.93
C LEU A 607 4.11 29.67 -14.13
N ARG A 608 4.89 30.20 -15.08
CA ARG A 608 5.08 29.54 -16.38
C ARG A 608 5.93 28.26 -16.27
N TRP A 609 7.02 28.30 -15.49
CA TRP A 609 7.96 27.20 -15.25
C TRP A 609 8.87 27.48 -14.04
N GLY A 610 9.55 26.45 -13.53
CA GLY A 610 10.62 26.59 -12.53
C GLY A 610 10.18 26.54 -11.06
N TYR A 611 8.99 26.01 -10.78
CA TYR A 611 8.44 25.95 -9.42
C TYR A 611 7.76 24.61 -9.14
N VAL A 612 8.03 24.04 -7.97
CA VAL A 612 7.35 22.84 -7.47
C VAL A 612 5.95 23.23 -7.04
N ASP A 613 4.99 22.30 -7.17
CA ASP A 613 3.60 22.50 -6.72
C ASP A 613 2.90 23.71 -7.35
N ASN A 614 3.39 24.09 -8.52
CA ASN A 614 2.89 25.23 -9.25
C ASN A 614 1.86 24.83 -10.31
N LYS A 615 2.04 23.68 -10.97
CA LYS A 615 1.14 23.15 -12.00
C LYS A 615 0.85 21.66 -11.79
N PRO A 616 -0.24 21.13 -12.37
CA PRO A 616 -0.60 19.72 -12.17
C PRO A 616 0.48 18.75 -12.64
N ASN A 617 0.67 17.66 -11.91
CA ASN A 617 1.72 16.68 -12.19
C ASN A 617 1.62 15.98 -13.56
N ASN A 618 0.45 16.05 -14.23
CA ASN A 618 0.29 15.56 -15.59
C ASN A 618 0.96 16.47 -16.64
N ASP A 619 1.28 17.71 -16.30
CA ASP A 619 2.21 18.58 -17.02
C ASP A 619 3.63 18.33 -16.49
N ARG A 620 4.22 17.23 -16.96
CA ARG A 620 5.56 16.79 -16.50
C ARG A 620 6.63 17.83 -16.83
N ALA A 621 6.52 18.52 -17.96
CA ALA A 621 7.48 19.53 -18.39
C ALA A 621 7.50 20.73 -17.43
N ALA A 622 6.33 21.19 -16.96
CA ALA A 622 6.25 22.30 -16.02
C ALA A 622 6.77 21.98 -14.61
N ASN A 623 6.83 20.70 -14.25
CA ASN A 623 7.35 20.17 -12.99
C ASN A 623 8.77 19.59 -13.13
N SER A 624 9.44 19.89 -14.25
CA SER A 624 10.83 19.48 -14.49
C SER A 624 11.75 20.70 -14.45
N PHE A 625 12.99 20.50 -14.02
CA PHE A 625 13.96 21.54 -13.70
C PHE A 625 15.29 21.27 -14.38
N ASN A 626 15.92 22.32 -14.90
CA ASN A 626 17.22 22.28 -15.54
C ASN A 626 18.29 22.82 -14.59
N ILE A 627 19.37 22.07 -14.37
CA ILE A 627 20.46 22.50 -13.48
C ILE A 627 21.24 23.70 -14.08
N ASP A 628 21.20 23.92 -15.39
CA ASP A 628 21.74 25.14 -16.03
C ASP A 628 21.01 26.43 -15.60
N ASP A 629 19.83 26.32 -14.98
CA ASP A 629 19.12 27.44 -14.39
C ASP A 629 19.65 27.82 -12.99
N ALA A 630 20.69 27.17 -12.48
CA ALA A 630 21.33 27.54 -11.22
C ALA A 630 21.89 28.97 -11.28
N VAL A 631 21.64 29.75 -10.22
CA VAL A 631 22.15 31.12 -10.07
C VAL A 631 22.73 31.38 -8.69
N ASP A 632 23.66 32.32 -8.61
CA ASP A 632 24.20 32.81 -7.34
C ASP A 632 23.27 33.82 -6.65
N ALA A 633 23.68 34.31 -5.47
CA ALA A 633 22.93 35.31 -4.71
C ALA A 633 22.73 36.66 -5.43
N GLN A 634 23.47 36.92 -6.51
CA GLN A 634 23.30 38.09 -7.38
C GLN A 634 22.50 37.76 -8.65
N ARG A 635 21.85 36.58 -8.70
CA ARG A 635 21.12 36.03 -9.85
C ARG A 635 21.97 35.86 -11.11
N ARG A 636 23.30 35.73 -10.96
CA ARG A 636 24.19 35.43 -12.09
C ARG A 636 24.20 33.91 -12.34
N PRO A 637 24.11 33.45 -13.59
CA PRO A 637 24.15 32.02 -13.91
C PRO A 637 25.41 31.32 -13.38
N VAL A 638 25.23 30.14 -12.80
CA VAL A 638 26.29 29.27 -12.28
C VAL A 638 26.26 27.95 -13.05
N ARG A 639 27.44 27.50 -13.49
CA ARG A 639 27.58 26.20 -14.15
C ARG A 639 27.97 25.13 -13.14
N LEU A 640 27.09 24.14 -12.98
CA LEU A 640 27.34 22.94 -12.19
C LEU A 640 27.48 21.74 -13.14
N ASP A 641 28.41 20.84 -12.85
CA ASP A 641 28.58 19.59 -13.61
C ASP A 641 27.64 18.47 -13.13
N GLY A 642 27.19 18.58 -11.89
CA GLY A 642 26.20 17.73 -11.24
C GLY A 642 25.94 18.21 -9.81
N ILE A 643 24.92 17.63 -9.17
CA ILE A 643 24.44 18.01 -7.83
C ILE A 643 24.23 16.78 -6.97
N ASP A 644 24.41 16.93 -5.65
CA ASP A 644 24.26 15.86 -4.68
C ASP A 644 23.00 16.06 -3.81
N PHE A 645 22.63 17.32 -3.56
CA PHE A 645 21.47 17.68 -2.75
C PHE A 645 20.52 18.62 -3.49
N VAL A 646 19.23 18.45 -3.21
CA VAL A 646 18.14 19.30 -3.67
C VAL A 646 17.35 19.77 -2.45
N ARG A 647 17.03 21.06 -2.40
CA ARG A 647 16.12 21.64 -1.39
C ARG A 647 14.93 22.27 -2.07
N VAL A 648 13.75 22.06 -1.53
CA VAL A 648 12.51 22.73 -1.96
C VAL A 648 11.99 23.54 -0.78
N TYR A 649 11.62 24.80 -1.01
CA TYR A 649 11.05 25.66 0.03
C TYR A 649 9.84 26.45 -0.46
N THR A 650 8.88 26.70 0.43
CA THR A 650 7.70 27.53 0.15
C THR A 650 8.13 28.98 -0.10
N ALA A 651 7.92 29.47 -1.31
CA ALA A 651 8.40 30.79 -1.72
C ALA A 651 7.32 31.88 -1.72
N THR A 652 6.12 31.56 -1.23
CA THR A 652 5.01 32.51 -1.12
C THR A 652 4.62 32.75 0.32
N ARG A 653 4.11 33.96 0.57
CA ARG A 653 3.54 34.36 1.84
C ARG A 653 2.15 34.94 1.62
N GLN A 654 1.14 34.08 1.64
CA GLN A 654 -0.26 34.49 1.54
C GLN A 654 -1.12 33.71 2.53
N ILE A 655 -2.10 34.39 3.15
CA ILE A 655 -3.19 33.76 3.89
C ILE A 655 -4.46 33.97 3.08
N ASN A 656 -5.08 32.87 2.65
CA ASN A 656 -6.16 32.82 1.70
C ASN A 656 -7.45 32.41 2.41
N ALA A 657 -7.97 33.24 3.31
CA ALA A 657 -9.18 32.91 4.07
C ALA A 657 -10.32 32.39 3.17
N PRO A 658 -11.06 31.32 3.49
CA PRO A 658 -10.96 30.40 4.63
C PRO A 658 -9.98 29.22 4.42
N LEU A 659 -9.25 29.19 3.30
CA LEU A 659 -8.37 28.08 2.89
C LEU A 659 -7.06 27.98 3.68
N GLY A 660 -6.69 29.00 4.46
CA GLY A 660 -5.44 29.01 5.21
C GLY A 660 -4.25 29.57 4.43
N GLU A 661 -3.04 29.29 4.90
CA GLU A 661 -1.81 29.74 4.25
C GLU A 661 -1.57 29.05 2.90
N SER A 662 -0.82 29.72 2.01
CA SER A 662 -0.20 29.04 0.88
C SER A 662 0.95 28.17 1.38
N SER A 663 0.90 26.87 1.10
CA SER A 663 1.90 25.88 1.50
C SER A 663 2.33 25.08 0.28
N THR A 664 3.64 24.99 0.02
CA THR A 664 4.13 24.07 -1.01
C THR A 664 4.07 22.65 -0.47
N GLU A 665 3.55 21.72 -1.26
CA GLU A 665 3.68 20.29 -1.01
C GLU A 665 4.64 19.60 -1.98
N VAL A 666 5.31 18.56 -1.49
CA VAL A 666 6.21 17.70 -2.28
C VAL A 666 5.67 16.26 -2.24
N SER A 667 5.62 15.60 -3.41
CA SER A 667 5.17 14.21 -3.55
C SER A 667 6.19 13.25 -4.18
N GLY A 668 7.40 13.73 -4.46
CA GLY A 668 8.52 12.89 -4.87
C GLY A 668 9.45 13.59 -5.87
N ALA A 669 10.59 12.97 -6.17
CA ALA A 669 11.53 13.48 -7.17
C ALA A 669 12.23 12.36 -7.95
N GLU A 670 12.65 12.71 -9.17
CA GLU A 670 13.29 11.85 -10.17
C GLU A 670 14.53 12.54 -10.77
N ASP A 671 15.61 11.78 -10.95
CA ASP A 671 16.64 12.02 -11.96
C ASP A 671 16.08 11.59 -13.33
N LEU A 672 16.04 12.54 -14.26
CA LEU A 672 15.58 12.35 -15.62
C LEU A 672 16.63 11.65 -16.49
N HIS A 673 17.90 11.61 -16.07
CA HIS A 673 19.05 11.07 -16.80
C HIS A 673 19.94 10.12 -15.98
N PRO A 674 19.39 9.10 -15.30
CA PRO A 674 20.14 8.22 -14.41
C PRO A 674 21.32 7.55 -15.12
N GLU A 675 21.17 7.04 -16.35
CA GLU A 675 22.29 6.41 -17.05
C GLU A 675 23.44 7.39 -17.33
N ALA A 676 23.12 8.65 -17.62
CA ALA A 676 24.13 9.68 -17.83
C ALA A 676 24.81 10.08 -16.50
N SER A 677 24.03 10.18 -15.42
CA SER A 677 24.53 10.40 -14.06
C SER A 677 25.52 9.33 -13.64
N PHE A 678 25.16 8.04 -13.75
CA PHE A 678 26.05 6.92 -13.41
C PHE A 678 27.28 6.83 -14.31
N ARG A 679 27.15 7.19 -15.60
CA ARG A 679 28.27 7.21 -16.54
C ARG A 679 29.26 8.34 -16.22
N ARG A 680 28.76 9.52 -15.83
CA ARG A 680 29.58 10.71 -15.52
C ARG A 680 30.21 10.62 -14.14
N PHE A 681 29.47 10.12 -13.16
CA PHE A 681 29.88 10.00 -11.77
C PHE A 681 29.74 8.56 -11.27
N PRO A 682 30.65 7.65 -11.67
CA PRO A 682 30.63 6.28 -11.19
C PRO A 682 30.81 6.22 -9.67
N ARG A 683 30.02 5.38 -8.99
CA ARG A 683 30.24 5.11 -7.56
C ARG A 683 31.65 4.57 -7.33
N ALA A 684 32.32 5.03 -6.28
CA ALA A 684 33.64 4.51 -5.91
C ALA A 684 33.54 2.99 -5.65
N SER A 685 34.19 2.18 -6.47
CA SER A 685 34.21 0.73 -6.29
C SER A 685 34.90 0.37 -4.96
N LYS A 686 34.18 -0.22 -4.01
CA LYS A 686 34.76 -0.78 -2.77
C LYS A 686 35.59 -2.05 -3.00
N VAL A 687 36.00 -2.36 -4.23
CA VAL A 687 36.90 -3.47 -4.53
C VAL A 687 38.33 -2.94 -4.61
N ARG A 688 39.05 -2.98 -3.48
CA ARG A 688 40.52 -3.00 -3.56
C ARG A 688 40.92 -4.34 -4.21
N PRO A 689 41.72 -4.36 -5.28
CA PRO A 689 42.32 -5.60 -5.74
C PRO A 689 43.24 -6.12 -4.62
N MET A 690 43.00 -7.34 -4.16
CA MET A 690 43.98 -8.07 -3.36
C MET A 690 45.25 -8.19 -4.18
N ARG A 691 46.31 -7.48 -3.78
CA ARG A 691 47.66 -7.79 -4.23
C ARG A 691 48.00 -9.16 -3.68
N ALA A 692 48.15 -10.13 -4.57
CA ALA A 692 48.80 -11.39 -4.25
C ALA A 692 50.23 -11.09 -3.77
N TYR A 693 50.54 -11.47 -2.54
CA TYR A 693 51.91 -11.61 -2.09
C TYR A 693 52.35 -13.04 -2.42
N HIS A 694 53.39 -13.14 -3.24
CA HIS A 694 54.22 -14.32 -3.41
C HIS A 694 55.14 -14.50 -2.20
#